data_AF-A0BC95-F1
#
_entry.id   AF-A0BC95-F1
#
_cell.length_a   1.000
_cell.length_b   1.000
_cell.length_c   1.000
_cell.angle_alpha   90.00
_cell.angle_beta   90.00
_cell.angle_gamma   90.00
#
_symmetry.space_group_name_H-M   'P 1'
#
loop_
_entity.id
_entity.type
_entity.pdbx_description
1 polymer ?
#
loop_
_entity_poly.entity_id
_entity_poly.type
_entity_poly.pdbx_seq_one_letter_code
_entity_poly.pdbx_strand_id
1 'polypeptide(L)'
;MTYSNIQQEIRHPIRLYCRYIDKIFMVFRFTQEEARELIQRYLTENPDPNNENIVGYNNKKCWPKDCRMRLMKHDVNLGRAVFWDIKNRLPRCLTTLAWEHSFVSVYSKDNPNFLFNMCGFEVRILPKIRGSQEEFSEKDGVWKLQNESSKEITAVAFLRVDEESMKKYENRIRQILMASGSTTFTKIANKWNTTLIGLMTYYRESAVHTEQLLDLLVKCENKIQTRIKIGLNSKMPSRFPPVVFYTPKELGGLGMLSMGHILIPQSDLRFSKQTDTGITHYRAGMSHDEDQLIPNLYRYIQTWESEFIDSQRVWAEYALKRQEAQVQNRRLTLDDLEDSWDHGIPRINTLFQKDRLTLAYDKGWRVRQDFKQFQMLKQNPFWWTHQRHDGKLWNLNNYRTDMIQALGGVEGILEHTLFKGTYFPTWEGLFWEKASGFEESMRFKKLTHAQRSGLNQIPNRRFTLWWSPTVNRANVYIGFQVQLDLTGIFMHGKIPTLKISLIQIFRAHLWQKIHESVVMDLCQVFDMEMETLEIETVQKETIHPRKSYKMNSSCADILLFAAFKWPISKPSLIHDTKDTYDGTTTSKYWLDVQLRWGDYDSHDIERYARAKFLDYTTDNISIYPSPTGMLVAIDLAYNLHSGYESYPSSYEQNNEGQSSIVCVKRTCIHLNQLEPYLNTQNYAELFSNQIIWFVDDTNVYRVTIHKTFEGNLTTKPINGAIIIFNPKTGQLFLKVIHTSVWAGQKRLGQLAKWKTAEEVAALIRALPVEEQPRQIIVTRKGLLDPLEVHLLDFPNIVIKGSELSLPFQAILKIEKFGDLILKATEPSMVLFNLYDDWLKSVSSFTAFSRLILILRALHVAHEKARIILKPNKNVITQPNHIWPTLTDDEWVKMEVELKNLILQDYAKKNNVNVQSLTQMEIRDIILGMEMSAPNLQKETIQDIEKQAKEAAQQTATTVKTSNVFGEELAVQVTKPYENQSFSSHSDWRVRAIAATSLYLRTNHIFVNSDDIKQTGFTYVLPKNILKKFISIADLKTQIAAYLYGISPPDNLQVKEIRAIVMIPQIGSRDNVTMPHQMPDSEYLRNLEPLGWLHTQSTETMHLSTYDITLHARLIQENQSWDAERCIVQTVSFTPGSCSITAYELTHQGFEWGKNNKDLNAVHPSSTQHFEKVQILLSDKFRGFFMVPDNHMWNYNFIGLGLVQQMKYGLILSNPKDFYHEVHRSSHFIKFIRNEDKDQVDEADNEDFLS
;
A
#
# COMPACT_ATOMS: atom_id res chain seq x y z
N MET A 1 -18.21 -28.08 -22.50
CA MET A 1 -19.36 -28.55 -23.30
C MET A 1 -19.39 -30.05 -23.17
N THR A 2 -20.40 -30.62 -22.53
CA THR A 2 -20.45 -32.04 -22.16
C THR A 2 -21.77 -32.65 -22.59
N TYR A 3 -21.74 -33.93 -22.96
CA TYR A 3 -22.92 -34.75 -23.20
C TYR A 3 -23.12 -35.72 -22.03
N SER A 4 -24.34 -36.23 -21.85
CA SER A 4 -24.62 -37.23 -20.81
C SER A 4 -23.94 -38.56 -21.12
N ASN A 5 -23.81 -38.92 -22.40
CA ASN A 5 -23.10 -40.10 -22.87
C ASN A 5 -22.64 -39.95 -24.33
N ILE A 6 -21.77 -40.85 -24.78
CA ILE A 6 -21.18 -40.86 -26.14
C ILE A 6 -22.24 -41.15 -27.22
N GLN A 7 -23.24 -41.98 -26.92
CA GLN A 7 -24.31 -42.30 -27.90
C GLN A 7 -25.13 -41.06 -28.27
N GLN A 8 -25.45 -40.20 -27.29
CA GLN A 8 -26.12 -38.93 -27.52
C GLN A 8 -25.25 -37.97 -28.34
N GLU A 9 -23.95 -37.93 -28.06
CA GLU A 9 -23.01 -37.13 -28.84
C GLU A 9 -23.03 -37.56 -30.31
N ILE A 10 -22.98 -38.87 -30.60
CA ILE A 10 -22.86 -39.44 -31.96
C ILE A 10 -24.18 -39.42 -32.74
N ARG A 11 -25.34 -39.34 -32.09
CA ARG A 11 -26.67 -39.43 -32.71
C ARG A 11 -26.98 -38.36 -33.78
N HIS A 12 -26.39 -37.18 -33.72
CA HIS A 12 -26.76 -36.05 -34.59
C HIS A 12 -25.54 -35.33 -35.20
N PRO A 13 -25.51 -34.97 -36.50
CA PRO A 13 -24.33 -34.36 -37.13
C PRO A 13 -23.78 -33.10 -36.46
N ILE A 14 -24.64 -32.26 -35.87
CA ILE A 14 -24.21 -31.12 -35.02
C ILE A 14 -23.67 -31.66 -33.70
N ARG A 15 -22.36 -31.45 -33.46
CA ARG A 15 -21.64 -31.89 -32.25
C ARG A 15 -21.44 -30.79 -31.23
N LEU A 16 -21.23 -29.55 -31.65
CA LEU A 16 -21.02 -28.43 -30.74
C LEU A 16 -21.75 -27.20 -31.27
N TYR A 17 -22.30 -26.41 -30.34
CA TYR A 17 -22.95 -25.15 -30.63
C TYR A 17 -22.54 -24.12 -29.57
N CYS A 18 -22.12 -22.94 -30.01
CA CYS A 18 -21.88 -21.80 -29.14
C CYS A 18 -22.43 -20.53 -29.80
N ARG A 19 -23.09 -19.68 -29.01
CA ARG A 19 -23.54 -18.36 -29.44
C ARG A 19 -22.96 -17.31 -28.51
N TYR A 20 -22.12 -16.44 -29.08
CA TYR A 20 -21.60 -15.28 -28.39
C TYR A 20 -22.37 -14.04 -28.87
N ILE A 21 -23.40 -13.64 -28.12
CA ILE A 21 -24.30 -12.51 -28.44
C ILE A 21 -25.01 -12.75 -29.78
N ASP A 22 -24.44 -12.27 -30.87
CA ASP A 22 -24.92 -12.36 -32.26
C ASP A 22 -24.09 -13.32 -33.12
N LYS A 23 -22.87 -13.70 -32.72
CA LYS A 23 -22.00 -14.62 -33.44
C LYS A 23 -22.33 -16.07 -33.11
N ILE A 24 -22.46 -16.91 -34.14
CA ILE A 24 -22.82 -18.33 -34.03
C ILE A 24 -21.63 -19.20 -34.45
N PHE A 25 -21.34 -20.22 -33.65
CA PHE A 25 -20.31 -21.22 -33.90
C PHE A 25 -20.96 -22.61 -33.85
N MET A 26 -20.79 -23.38 -34.93
CA MET A 26 -21.35 -24.72 -35.06
C MET A 26 -20.28 -25.68 -35.55
N VAL A 27 -20.13 -26.83 -34.89
CA VAL A 27 -19.23 -27.90 -35.31
C VAL A 27 -20.06 -29.09 -35.76
N PHE A 28 -19.82 -29.53 -36.99
CA PHE A 28 -20.48 -30.67 -37.61
C PHE A 28 -19.51 -31.83 -37.78
N ARG A 29 -20.00 -33.05 -37.59
CA ARG A 29 -19.29 -34.29 -37.88
C ARG A 29 -20.19 -35.19 -38.73
N PHE A 30 -19.89 -35.25 -40.02
CA PHE A 30 -20.59 -36.08 -40.98
C PHE A 30 -19.88 -37.41 -41.20
N THR A 31 -20.67 -38.46 -41.48
CA THR A 31 -20.17 -39.64 -42.18
C THR A 31 -20.02 -39.34 -43.69
N GLN A 32 -19.37 -40.24 -44.43
CA GLN A 32 -19.21 -40.07 -45.87
C GLN A 32 -20.57 -40.06 -46.61
N GLU A 33 -21.53 -40.87 -46.15
CA GLU A 33 -22.87 -40.96 -46.74
C GLU A 33 -23.67 -39.69 -46.48
N GLU A 34 -23.72 -39.22 -45.23
CA GLU A 34 -24.42 -37.99 -44.85
C GLU A 34 -23.87 -36.76 -45.59
N ALA A 35 -22.54 -36.65 -45.69
CA ALA A 35 -21.91 -35.55 -46.42
C ALA A 35 -22.27 -35.58 -47.91
N ARG A 36 -22.26 -36.77 -48.52
CA ARG A 36 -22.62 -36.95 -49.94
C ARG A 36 -24.08 -36.59 -50.19
N GLU A 37 -25.00 -37.06 -49.34
CA GLU A 37 -26.44 -36.76 -49.44
C GLU A 37 -26.70 -35.24 -49.33
N LEU A 38 -26.08 -34.59 -48.34
CA LEU A 38 -26.23 -33.15 -48.14
C LEU A 38 -25.70 -32.34 -49.33
N ILE A 39 -24.52 -32.70 -49.86
CA ILE A 39 -23.94 -32.06 -51.05
C ILE A 39 -24.85 -32.27 -52.26
N GLN A 40 -25.37 -33.48 -52.45
CA GLN A 40 -26.24 -33.80 -53.59
C GLN A 40 -27.50 -32.93 -53.54
N ARG A 41 -28.17 -32.84 -52.38
CA ARG A 41 -29.35 -31.97 -52.19
C ARG A 41 -29.04 -30.50 -52.46
N TYR A 42 -27.89 -30.01 -52.00
CA TYR A 42 -27.46 -28.63 -52.28
C TYR A 42 -27.23 -28.38 -53.77
N LEU A 43 -26.55 -29.28 -54.48
CA LEU A 43 -26.27 -29.15 -55.91
C LEU A 43 -27.49 -29.38 -56.79
N THR A 44 -28.51 -30.09 -56.30
CA THR A 44 -29.81 -30.19 -56.98
C THR A 44 -30.53 -28.84 -57.01
N GLU A 45 -30.50 -28.10 -55.89
CA GLU A 45 -31.12 -26.78 -55.77
C GLU A 45 -30.25 -25.64 -56.35
N ASN A 46 -28.92 -25.78 -56.26
CA ASN A 46 -27.94 -24.80 -56.70
C ASN A 46 -26.88 -25.49 -57.59
N PRO A 47 -27.20 -25.78 -58.87
CA PRO A 47 -26.29 -26.49 -59.75
C PRO A 47 -25.02 -25.67 -60.07
N ASP A 48 -23.86 -26.33 -60.01
CA ASP A 48 -22.54 -25.76 -60.36
C ASP A 48 -21.85 -26.62 -61.44
N PRO A 49 -22.28 -26.51 -62.72
CA PRO A 49 -21.69 -27.28 -63.80
C PRO A 49 -20.27 -26.84 -64.16
N ASN A 50 -19.90 -25.59 -63.87
CA ASN A 50 -18.62 -24.98 -64.23
C ASN A 50 -17.53 -25.15 -63.15
N ASN A 51 -17.86 -25.73 -62.00
CA ASN A 51 -16.98 -25.83 -60.83
C ASN A 51 -16.55 -24.46 -60.26
N GLU A 52 -17.44 -23.47 -60.32
CA GLU A 52 -17.19 -22.11 -59.87
C GLU A 52 -17.41 -21.92 -58.36
N ASN A 53 -17.90 -22.94 -57.63
CA ASN A 53 -18.12 -22.84 -56.19
C ASN A 53 -16.85 -22.48 -55.37
N ILE A 54 -15.66 -22.69 -55.93
CA ILE A 54 -14.39 -22.26 -55.33
C ILE A 54 -14.24 -20.73 -55.33
N VAL A 55 -14.84 -20.05 -56.30
CA VAL A 55 -14.80 -18.59 -56.44
C VAL A 55 -15.72 -17.99 -55.37
N GLY A 56 -15.22 -16.97 -54.67
CA GLY A 56 -15.96 -16.35 -53.56
C GLY A 56 -16.08 -17.23 -52.31
N TYR A 57 -15.30 -18.30 -52.17
CA TYR A 57 -15.21 -19.03 -50.90
C TYR A 57 -14.29 -18.29 -49.92
N ASN A 58 -14.84 -17.82 -48.80
CA ASN A 58 -14.09 -17.09 -47.78
C ASN A 58 -13.00 -17.97 -47.16
N ASN A 59 -11.77 -17.46 -47.07
CA ASN A 59 -10.63 -18.20 -46.49
C ASN A 59 -9.76 -17.30 -45.60
N LYS A 60 -9.08 -17.89 -44.62
CA LYS A 60 -8.34 -17.19 -43.57
C LYS A 60 -6.95 -16.78 -44.05
N LYS A 61 -6.86 -15.57 -44.61
CA LYS A 61 -5.61 -15.04 -45.18
C LYS A 61 -4.52 -14.71 -44.15
N CYS A 62 -4.84 -14.76 -42.85
CA CYS A 62 -3.88 -14.59 -41.77
C CYS A 62 -2.90 -15.77 -41.64
N TRP A 63 -3.25 -16.98 -42.11
CA TRP A 63 -2.35 -18.15 -42.07
C TRP A 63 -1.51 -18.27 -43.35
N PRO A 64 -0.38 -19.00 -43.37
CA PRO A 64 0.31 -19.35 -44.62
C PRO A 64 -0.53 -20.26 -45.54
N LYS A 65 -0.22 -20.36 -46.85
CA LYS A 65 -1.10 -21.04 -47.83
C LYS A 65 -1.28 -22.54 -47.56
N ASP A 66 -0.24 -23.23 -47.13
CA ASP A 66 -0.22 -24.63 -46.68
C ASP A 66 -1.08 -24.85 -45.41
N CYS A 67 -1.14 -23.84 -44.54
CA CYS A 67 -1.84 -23.86 -43.27
C CYS A 67 -3.34 -23.49 -43.36
N ARG A 68 -3.76 -22.90 -44.48
CA ARG A 68 -5.17 -22.56 -44.77
C ARG A 68 -5.97 -23.78 -45.20
N MET A 69 -7.29 -23.63 -45.24
CA MET A 69 -8.15 -24.62 -45.88
C MET A 69 -7.84 -24.68 -47.37
N ARG A 70 -7.53 -25.88 -47.87
CA ARG A 70 -7.36 -26.22 -49.28
C ARG A 70 -8.75 -26.32 -49.93
N LEU A 71 -8.89 -25.69 -51.08
CA LEU A 71 -10.17 -25.57 -51.78
C LEU A 71 -10.40 -26.76 -52.72
N MET A 72 -10.65 -27.94 -52.14
CA MET A 72 -11.04 -29.13 -52.89
C MET A 72 -12.54 -29.09 -53.21
N LYS A 73 -12.94 -29.55 -54.40
CA LYS A 73 -14.34 -29.50 -54.86
C LYS A 73 -15.31 -30.11 -53.84
N HIS A 74 -14.99 -31.29 -53.30
CA HIS A 74 -15.82 -31.97 -52.30
C HIS A 74 -16.03 -31.12 -51.04
N ASP A 75 -14.94 -30.62 -50.44
CA ASP A 75 -14.97 -29.87 -49.18
C ASP A 75 -15.64 -28.49 -49.36
N VAL A 76 -15.40 -27.83 -50.49
CA VAL A 76 -16.03 -26.54 -50.83
C VAL A 76 -17.55 -26.71 -50.97
N ASN A 77 -17.99 -27.74 -51.70
CA ASN A 77 -19.41 -28.05 -51.86
C ASN A 77 -20.04 -28.43 -50.53
N LEU A 78 -19.35 -29.20 -49.68
CA LEU A 78 -19.83 -29.53 -48.34
C LEU A 78 -20.02 -28.26 -47.49
N GLY A 79 -19.05 -27.36 -47.49
CA GLY A 79 -19.13 -26.12 -46.74
C GLY A 79 -20.29 -25.22 -47.19
N ARG A 80 -20.52 -25.10 -48.50
CA ARG A 80 -21.67 -24.37 -49.04
C ARG A 80 -23.00 -25.05 -48.73
N ALA A 81 -23.05 -26.38 -48.80
CA ALA A 81 -24.25 -27.16 -48.49
C ALA A 81 -24.66 -27.04 -47.02
N VAL A 82 -23.70 -27.09 -46.10
CA VAL A 82 -23.94 -26.86 -44.66
C VAL A 82 -24.47 -25.45 -44.42
N PHE A 83 -23.84 -24.43 -45.02
CA PHE A 83 -24.29 -23.05 -44.88
C PHE A 83 -25.70 -22.86 -45.44
N TRP A 84 -25.98 -23.41 -46.62
CA TRP A 84 -27.30 -23.38 -47.25
C TRP A 84 -28.37 -24.02 -46.37
N ASP A 85 -28.09 -25.21 -45.82
CA ASP A 85 -29.01 -25.90 -44.92
C ASP A 85 -29.31 -25.08 -43.66
N ILE A 86 -28.29 -24.52 -43.00
CA ILE A 86 -28.48 -23.70 -41.80
C ILE A 86 -29.17 -22.37 -42.12
N LYS A 87 -28.87 -21.75 -43.26
CA LYS A 87 -29.53 -20.52 -43.69
C LYS A 87 -31.02 -20.74 -43.91
N ASN A 88 -31.42 -21.88 -44.45
CA ASN A 88 -32.83 -22.19 -44.72
C ASN A 88 -33.63 -22.53 -43.45
N ARG A 89 -32.96 -22.87 -42.35
CA ARG A 89 -33.61 -23.07 -41.05
C ARG A 89 -34.03 -21.75 -40.37
N LEU A 90 -33.56 -20.61 -40.86
CA LEU A 90 -33.81 -19.30 -40.27
C LEU A 90 -34.79 -18.49 -41.14
N PRO A 91 -35.98 -18.13 -40.60
CA PRO A 91 -36.88 -17.22 -41.28
C PRO A 91 -36.24 -15.85 -41.50
N ARG A 92 -36.27 -15.37 -42.75
CA ARG A 92 -35.67 -14.07 -43.14
C ARG A 92 -36.26 -12.86 -42.40
N CYS A 93 -37.47 -12.99 -41.85
CA CYS A 93 -38.11 -11.94 -41.06
C CYS A 93 -37.46 -11.74 -39.68
N LEU A 94 -36.79 -12.76 -39.13
CA LEU A 94 -36.10 -12.68 -37.85
C LEU A 94 -34.64 -12.25 -38.04
N THR A 95 -33.93 -12.95 -38.91
CA THR A 95 -32.51 -12.70 -39.20
C THR A 95 -32.11 -13.37 -40.51
N THR A 96 -30.91 -13.10 -40.99
CA THR A 96 -30.34 -13.76 -42.16
C THR A 96 -28.86 -14.06 -41.94
N LEU A 97 -28.41 -15.18 -42.49
CA LEU A 97 -26.99 -15.49 -42.61
C LEU A 97 -26.53 -15.12 -44.03
N ALA A 98 -25.64 -14.15 -44.11
CA ALA A 98 -24.98 -13.73 -45.34
C ALA A 98 -23.67 -14.49 -45.52
N TRP A 99 -23.41 -14.98 -46.74
CA TRP A 99 -22.20 -15.77 -47.01
C TRP A 99 -20.95 -14.93 -46.83
N GLU A 100 -20.99 -13.65 -47.24
CA GLU A 100 -19.86 -12.71 -47.18
C GLU A 100 -19.33 -12.52 -45.76
N HIS A 101 -20.20 -12.61 -44.75
CA HIS A 101 -19.86 -12.45 -43.33
C HIS A 101 -19.67 -13.78 -42.58
N SER A 102 -19.72 -14.90 -43.29
CA SER A 102 -19.57 -16.24 -42.73
C SER A 102 -18.25 -16.88 -43.16
N PHE A 103 -17.78 -17.84 -42.37
CA PHE A 103 -16.63 -18.67 -42.72
C PHE A 103 -16.92 -20.11 -42.33
N VAL A 104 -16.68 -21.03 -43.26
CA VAL A 104 -16.82 -22.47 -43.05
C VAL A 104 -15.46 -23.12 -43.26
N SER A 105 -15.00 -23.89 -42.27
CA SER A 105 -13.78 -24.69 -42.37
C SER A 105 -14.15 -26.16 -42.38
N VAL A 106 -13.59 -26.92 -43.32
CA VAL A 106 -13.79 -28.36 -43.43
C VAL A 106 -12.49 -29.08 -43.11
N TYR A 107 -12.50 -29.90 -42.06
CA TYR A 107 -11.43 -30.85 -41.75
C TYR A 107 -11.77 -32.19 -42.43
N SER A 108 -10.90 -32.66 -43.32
CA SER A 108 -11.13 -33.83 -44.18
C SER A 108 -9.83 -34.63 -44.39
N LYS A 109 -9.89 -35.66 -45.23
CA LYS A 109 -8.69 -36.40 -45.67
C LYS A 109 -7.67 -35.51 -46.40
N ASP A 110 -8.14 -34.47 -47.10
CA ASP A 110 -7.31 -33.55 -47.88
C ASP A 110 -6.94 -32.29 -47.08
N ASN A 111 -7.77 -31.93 -46.11
CA ASN A 111 -7.62 -30.76 -45.23
C ASN A 111 -7.22 -31.14 -43.80
N PRO A 112 -5.95 -30.96 -43.39
CA PRO A 112 -5.47 -31.36 -42.06
C PRO A 112 -5.76 -30.33 -40.95
N ASN A 113 -6.04 -29.07 -41.30
CA ASN A 113 -6.24 -27.98 -40.35
C ASN A 113 -7.73 -27.71 -40.11
N PHE A 114 -8.10 -27.48 -38.85
CA PHE A 114 -9.43 -26.99 -38.48
C PHE A 114 -9.34 -25.52 -38.04
N LEU A 115 -10.05 -24.63 -38.73
CA LEU A 115 -9.89 -23.17 -38.60
C LEU A 115 -11.17 -22.52 -38.09
N PHE A 116 -11.04 -21.57 -37.16
CA PHE A 116 -12.15 -20.70 -36.73
C PHE A 116 -11.64 -19.39 -36.12
N ASN A 117 -12.52 -18.41 -35.94
CA ASN A 117 -12.22 -17.17 -35.21
C ASN A 117 -13.25 -16.98 -34.10
N MET A 118 -12.82 -16.89 -32.85
CA MET A 118 -13.69 -16.66 -31.71
C MET A 118 -13.15 -15.52 -30.84
N CYS A 119 -14.02 -14.58 -30.47
CA CYS A 119 -13.71 -13.47 -29.57
C CYS A 119 -12.43 -12.67 -29.93
N GLY A 120 -12.09 -12.57 -31.21
CA GLY A 120 -10.90 -11.84 -31.71
C GLY A 120 -9.64 -12.68 -31.86
N PHE A 121 -9.70 -13.98 -31.53
CA PHE A 121 -8.62 -14.95 -31.74
C PHE A 121 -8.88 -15.75 -33.02
N GLU A 122 -7.92 -15.75 -33.93
CA GLU A 122 -7.84 -16.70 -35.05
C GLU A 122 -7.16 -17.96 -34.55
N VAL A 123 -7.85 -19.10 -34.64
CA VAL A 123 -7.40 -20.38 -34.10
C VAL A 123 -7.24 -21.39 -35.23
N ARG A 124 -6.11 -22.10 -35.23
CA ARG A 124 -5.82 -23.24 -36.10
C ARG A 124 -5.52 -24.46 -35.25
N ILE A 125 -6.35 -25.49 -35.35
CA ILE A 125 -6.12 -26.77 -34.69
C ILE A 125 -5.50 -27.75 -35.69
N LEU A 126 -4.38 -28.35 -35.29
CA LEU A 126 -3.70 -29.43 -36.01
C LEU A 126 -3.66 -30.69 -35.13
N PRO A 127 -4.36 -31.77 -35.50
CA PRO A 127 -4.28 -33.05 -34.81
C PRO A 127 -2.91 -33.72 -35.03
N LYS A 128 -2.33 -34.31 -33.97
CA LYS A 128 -1.01 -34.95 -34.04
C LYS A 128 -0.93 -36.09 -35.06
N ILE A 129 -2.03 -36.82 -35.25
CA ILE A 129 -2.14 -37.93 -36.22
C ILE A 129 -1.82 -37.46 -37.65
N ARG A 130 -1.98 -36.17 -37.95
CA ARG A 130 -1.74 -35.56 -39.27
C ARG A 130 -0.43 -34.75 -39.33
N GLY A 131 0.34 -34.71 -38.25
CA GLY A 131 1.53 -33.88 -38.07
C GLY A 131 2.85 -34.67 -38.02
N SER A 132 3.00 -35.74 -38.80
CA SER A 132 4.12 -36.69 -38.68
C SER A 132 5.48 -36.20 -39.22
N GLN A 133 5.54 -35.04 -39.90
CA GLN A 133 6.76 -34.47 -40.49
C GLN A 133 7.27 -33.20 -39.79
N GLU A 134 6.45 -32.58 -38.93
CA GLU A 134 6.86 -31.42 -38.12
C GLU A 134 7.30 -31.93 -36.75
N GLU A 135 8.60 -31.91 -36.45
CA GLU A 135 9.05 -31.99 -35.06
C GLU A 135 8.40 -30.83 -34.30
N PHE A 136 7.56 -31.15 -33.33
CA PHE A 136 6.91 -30.17 -32.45
C PHE A 136 7.97 -29.51 -31.57
N SER A 137 8.73 -28.56 -32.11
CA SER A 137 9.49 -27.63 -31.27
C SER A 137 8.51 -26.88 -30.38
N GLU A 138 8.75 -26.91 -29.07
CA GLU A 138 7.95 -26.21 -28.07
C GLU A 138 8.10 -24.69 -28.26
N LYS A 139 7.33 -24.12 -29.20
CA LYS A 139 7.24 -22.68 -29.37
C LYS A 139 6.26 -22.13 -28.33
N ASP A 140 6.72 -21.19 -27.51
CA ASP A 140 5.90 -20.42 -26.58
C ASP A 140 4.67 -19.85 -27.31
N GLY A 141 3.47 -20.05 -26.78
CA GLY A 141 2.21 -19.44 -27.27
C GLY A 141 1.37 -20.28 -28.24
N VAL A 142 1.57 -21.59 -28.20
CA VAL A 142 0.71 -22.57 -28.85
C VAL A 142 0.06 -23.45 -27.79
N TRP A 143 -1.26 -23.60 -27.81
CA TRP A 143 -1.96 -24.38 -26.80
C TRP A 143 -1.88 -25.88 -27.07
N LYS A 144 -1.51 -26.63 -26.04
CA LYS A 144 -1.46 -28.09 -26.06
C LYS A 144 -2.85 -28.64 -25.70
N LEU A 145 -3.54 -29.24 -26.68
CA LEU A 145 -4.88 -29.80 -26.45
C LEU A 145 -4.75 -31.24 -25.94
N GLN A 146 -4.95 -31.39 -24.64
CA GLN A 146 -4.97 -32.67 -23.95
C GLN A 146 -6.35 -33.32 -24.03
N ASN A 147 -6.39 -34.61 -24.36
CA ASN A 147 -7.61 -35.40 -24.26
C ASN A 147 -7.88 -35.73 -22.79
N GLU A 148 -9.09 -35.46 -22.32
CA GLU A 148 -9.45 -35.66 -20.92
C GLU A 148 -9.44 -37.13 -20.49
N SER A 149 -9.74 -38.06 -21.40
CA SER A 149 -9.80 -39.50 -21.06
C SER A 149 -8.43 -40.17 -21.07
N SER A 150 -7.62 -39.95 -22.11
CA SER A 150 -6.29 -40.56 -22.22
C SER A 150 -5.19 -39.74 -21.57
N LYS A 151 -5.45 -38.47 -21.24
CA LYS A 151 -4.46 -37.49 -20.76
C LYS A 151 -3.29 -37.26 -21.74
N GLU A 152 -3.40 -37.75 -22.97
CA GLU A 152 -2.41 -37.50 -24.01
C GLU A 152 -2.69 -36.16 -24.69
N ILE A 153 -1.62 -35.47 -25.10
CA ILE A 153 -1.74 -34.29 -25.97
C ILE A 153 -2.06 -34.80 -27.37
N THR A 154 -3.30 -34.64 -27.83
CA THR A 154 -3.79 -35.19 -29.12
C THR A 154 -3.75 -34.18 -30.26
N ALA A 155 -3.75 -32.89 -29.94
CA ALA A 155 -3.75 -31.82 -30.94
C ALA A 155 -3.06 -30.57 -30.40
N VAL A 156 -2.78 -29.66 -31.31
CA VAL A 156 -2.09 -28.40 -31.02
C VAL A 156 -2.91 -27.26 -31.63
N ALA A 157 -3.12 -26.18 -30.87
CA ALA A 157 -3.88 -25.02 -31.30
C ALA A 157 -2.99 -23.77 -31.40
N PHE A 158 -2.81 -23.29 -32.62
CA PHE A 158 -2.08 -22.07 -32.92
C PHE A 158 -3.01 -20.87 -32.86
N LEU A 159 -2.54 -19.78 -32.25
CA LEU A 159 -3.33 -18.57 -32.02
C LEU A 159 -2.72 -17.38 -32.76
N ARG A 160 -3.58 -16.56 -33.36
CA ARG A 160 -3.23 -15.24 -33.90
C ARG A 160 -4.32 -14.23 -33.53
N VAL A 161 -3.95 -12.95 -33.50
CA VAL A 161 -4.93 -11.86 -33.33
C VAL A 161 -5.63 -11.60 -34.66
N ASP A 162 -6.94 -11.41 -34.61
CA ASP A 162 -7.71 -11.13 -35.82
C ASP A 162 -7.43 -9.74 -36.41
N GLU A 163 -7.69 -9.58 -37.71
CA GLU A 163 -7.43 -8.33 -38.43
C GLU A 163 -8.36 -7.19 -37.96
N GLU A 164 -9.58 -7.52 -37.54
CA GLU A 164 -10.57 -6.55 -37.06
C GLU A 164 -10.09 -5.88 -35.76
N SER A 165 -9.57 -6.66 -34.81
CA SER A 165 -9.08 -6.14 -33.53
C SER A 165 -7.78 -5.37 -33.70
N MET A 166 -6.90 -5.79 -34.61
CA MET A 166 -5.72 -5.00 -34.98
C MET A 166 -6.14 -3.61 -35.51
N LYS A 167 -7.13 -3.54 -36.40
CA LYS A 167 -7.68 -2.26 -36.90
C LYS A 167 -8.35 -1.44 -35.80
N LYS A 168 -9.11 -2.07 -34.89
CA LYS A 168 -9.70 -1.39 -33.72
C LYS A 168 -8.62 -0.78 -32.83
N TYR A 169 -7.52 -1.49 -32.60
CA TYR A 169 -6.37 -0.99 -31.85
C TYR A 169 -5.73 0.21 -32.56
N GLU A 170 -5.44 0.11 -33.87
CA GLU A 170 -4.89 1.22 -34.64
C GLU A 170 -5.79 2.46 -34.57
N ASN A 171 -7.10 2.27 -34.78
CA ASN A 171 -8.08 3.35 -34.72
C ASN A 171 -8.15 3.99 -33.32
N ARG A 172 -8.00 3.19 -32.26
CA ARG A 172 -7.94 3.70 -30.90
C ARG A 172 -6.70 4.57 -30.67
N ILE A 173 -5.53 4.14 -31.15
CA ILE A 173 -4.31 4.95 -31.07
C ILE A 173 -4.46 6.24 -31.88
N ARG A 174 -5.05 6.16 -33.08
CA ARG A 174 -5.36 7.33 -33.91
C ARG A 174 -6.29 8.31 -33.18
N GLN A 175 -7.32 7.80 -32.51
CA GLN A 175 -8.22 8.61 -31.69
C GLN A 175 -7.49 9.29 -30.53
N ILE A 176 -6.55 8.60 -29.87
CA ILE A 176 -5.73 9.21 -28.81
C ILE A 176 -4.93 10.38 -29.38
N LEU A 177 -4.28 10.20 -30.52
CA LEU A 177 -3.48 11.23 -31.19
C LEU A 177 -4.33 12.43 -31.62
N MET A 178 -5.51 12.20 -32.20
CA MET A 178 -6.44 13.25 -32.64
C MET A 178 -7.08 14.00 -31.46
N ALA A 179 -7.41 13.30 -30.37
CA ALA A 179 -7.98 13.92 -29.18
C ALA A 179 -6.94 14.71 -28.35
N SER A 180 -5.66 14.60 -28.68
CA SER A 180 -4.57 15.23 -27.94
C SER A 180 -4.23 16.59 -28.54
N GLY A 181 -5.12 17.58 -28.36
CA GLY A 181 -4.90 18.98 -28.77
C GLY A 181 -3.85 19.68 -27.90
N SER A 182 -4.26 20.27 -26.77
CA SER A 182 -3.41 20.87 -25.73
C SER A 182 -3.32 20.03 -24.45
N THR A 183 -3.40 18.71 -24.59
CA THR A 183 -3.35 17.76 -23.46
C THR A 183 -1.95 17.62 -22.89
N THR A 184 -1.84 17.22 -21.61
CA THR A 184 -0.55 16.97 -20.98
C THR A 184 0.14 15.71 -21.54
N PHE A 185 1.47 15.69 -21.58
CA PHE A 185 2.24 14.52 -22.05
C PHE A 185 1.94 13.26 -21.22
N THR A 186 1.82 13.42 -19.90
CA THR A 186 1.44 12.34 -18.99
C THR A 186 0.06 11.75 -19.30
N LYS A 187 -0.92 12.56 -19.71
CA LYS A 187 -2.25 12.06 -20.12
C LYS A 187 -2.17 11.26 -21.42
N ILE A 188 -1.31 11.65 -22.36
CA ILE A 188 -1.09 10.91 -23.61
C ILE A 188 -0.47 9.54 -23.29
N ALA A 189 0.60 9.51 -22.50
CA ALA A 189 1.26 8.28 -22.05
C ALA A 189 0.30 7.36 -21.27
N ASN A 190 -0.55 7.91 -20.40
CA ASN A 190 -1.56 7.15 -19.67
C ASN A 190 -2.59 6.48 -20.59
N LYS A 191 -3.07 7.20 -21.61
CA LYS A 191 -4.01 6.64 -22.59
C LYS A 191 -3.36 5.53 -23.43
N TRP A 192 -2.08 5.72 -23.80
CA TRP A 192 -1.27 4.68 -24.43
C TRP A 192 -1.18 3.43 -23.54
N ASN A 193 -0.67 3.58 -22.30
CA ASN A 193 -0.52 2.47 -21.36
C ASN A 193 -1.84 1.71 -21.15
N THR A 194 -2.95 2.44 -20.94
CA THR A 194 -4.26 1.81 -20.72
C THR A 194 -4.71 0.99 -21.94
N THR A 195 -4.43 1.47 -23.14
CA THR A 195 -4.80 0.78 -24.39
C THR A 195 -3.88 -0.41 -24.66
N LEU A 196 -2.57 -0.24 -24.43
CA LEU A 196 -1.57 -1.30 -24.58
C LEU A 196 -1.80 -2.44 -23.58
N ILE A 197 -2.00 -2.13 -22.30
CA ILE A 197 -2.34 -3.14 -21.28
C ILE A 197 -3.63 -3.85 -21.67
N GLY A 198 -4.67 -3.11 -22.09
CA GLY A 198 -5.94 -3.71 -22.51
C GLY A 198 -5.79 -4.71 -23.66
N LEU A 199 -4.89 -4.43 -24.62
CA LEU A 199 -4.56 -5.35 -25.71
C LEU A 199 -3.75 -6.56 -25.20
N MET A 200 -2.63 -6.30 -24.52
CA MET A 200 -1.66 -7.34 -24.14
C MET A 200 -2.20 -8.28 -23.06
N THR A 201 -3.01 -7.80 -22.12
CA THR A 201 -3.61 -8.65 -21.08
C THR A 201 -4.76 -9.51 -21.59
N TYR A 202 -5.41 -9.10 -22.68
CA TYR A 202 -6.45 -9.88 -23.34
C TYR A 202 -5.87 -10.92 -24.30
N TYR A 203 -4.97 -10.52 -25.20
CA TYR A 203 -4.42 -11.41 -26.23
C TYR A 203 -3.20 -12.21 -25.78
N ARG A 204 -2.40 -11.69 -24.84
CA ARG A 204 -1.25 -12.36 -24.23
C ARG A 204 -0.33 -13.00 -25.28
N GLU A 205 -0.20 -14.32 -25.28
CA GLU A 205 0.66 -15.08 -26.20
C GLU A 205 0.32 -14.88 -27.68
N SER A 206 -0.96 -14.69 -28.05
CA SER A 206 -1.34 -14.56 -29.45
C SER A 206 -0.82 -13.27 -30.08
N ALA A 207 -0.54 -12.25 -29.26
CA ALA A 207 0.00 -10.98 -29.73
C ALA A 207 1.44 -11.12 -30.25
N VAL A 208 2.23 -12.03 -29.65
CA VAL A 208 3.63 -12.27 -30.04
C VAL A 208 3.72 -13.06 -31.35
N HIS A 209 2.83 -14.03 -31.55
CA HIS A 209 2.75 -14.81 -32.81
C HIS A 209 2.24 -14.02 -34.01
N THR A 210 1.68 -12.85 -33.78
CA THR A 210 1.11 -12.02 -34.83
C THR A 210 2.12 -10.95 -35.24
N GLU A 211 3.02 -11.27 -36.18
CA GLU A 211 4.06 -10.35 -36.67
C GLU A 211 3.51 -8.98 -37.12
N GLN A 212 2.35 -8.99 -37.79
CA GLN A 212 1.66 -7.77 -38.24
C GLN A 212 1.28 -6.85 -37.07
N LEU A 213 0.92 -7.44 -35.92
CA LEU A 213 0.60 -6.69 -34.71
C LEU A 213 1.87 -6.12 -34.07
N LEU A 214 2.98 -6.86 -34.05
CA LEU A 214 4.27 -6.38 -33.56
C LEU A 214 4.73 -5.14 -34.36
N ASP A 215 4.64 -5.20 -35.69
CA ASP A 215 4.91 -4.06 -36.56
C ASP A 215 3.99 -2.86 -36.29
N LEU A 216 2.71 -3.14 -36.01
CA LEU A 216 1.74 -2.10 -35.66
C LEU A 216 2.07 -1.47 -34.30
N LEU A 217 2.45 -2.26 -33.30
CA LEU A 217 2.84 -1.80 -31.96
C LEU A 217 4.03 -0.85 -32.02
N VAL A 218 5.09 -1.23 -32.74
CA VAL A 218 6.27 -0.39 -32.98
C VAL A 218 5.88 0.94 -33.63
N LYS A 219 5.06 0.90 -34.69
CA LYS A 219 4.59 2.12 -35.38
C LYS A 219 3.76 3.01 -34.47
N CYS A 220 2.86 2.43 -33.69
CA CYS A 220 1.99 3.15 -32.77
C CYS A 220 2.78 3.80 -31.63
N GLU A 221 3.74 3.09 -31.04
CA GLU A 221 4.59 3.61 -29.98
C GLU A 221 5.43 4.80 -30.47
N ASN A 222 6.07 4.66 -31.63
CA ASN A 222 6.83 5.75 -32.25
C ASN A 222 5.94 6.96 -32.59
N LYS A 223 4.69 6.75 -33.03
CA LYS A 223 3.73 7.85 -33.25
C LYS A 223 3.38 8.60 -31.95
N ILE A 224 3.20 7.88 -30.83
CA ILE A 224 2.95 8.49 -29.51
C ILE A 224 4.17 9.30 -29.05
N GLN A 225 5.38 8.73 -29.12
CA GLN A 225 6.61 9.46 -28.80
C GLN A 225 6.76 10.70 -29.69
N THR A 226 6.53 10.57 -31.00
CA THR A 226 6.61 11.67 -31.95
C THR A 226 5.60 12.78 -31.62
N ARG A 227 4.42 12.45 -31.12
CA ARG A 227 3.44 13.47 -30.67
C ARG A 227 3.97 14.28 -29.49
N ILE A 228 4.65 13.63 -28.54
CA ILE A 228 5.28 14.30 -27.39
C ILE A 228 6.46 15.16 -27.86
N LYS A 229 7.32 14.62 -28.73
CA LYS A 229 8.44 15.32 -29.38
C LYS A 229 7.97 16.62 -30.06
N ILE A 230 6.91 16.55 -30.86
CA ILE A 230 6.28 17.73 -31.52
C ILE A 230 5.80 18.75 -30.49
N GLY A 231 5.26 18.31 -29.34
CA GLY A 231 4.83 19.21 -28.28
C GLY A 231 5.96 20.02 -27.63
N LEU A 232 7.20 19.56 -27.75
CA LEU A 232 8.43 20.24 -27.31
C LEU A 232 9.18 20.96 -28.45
N ASN A 233 8.58 20.97 -29.65
CA ASN A 233 9.13 21.60 -30.85
C ASN A 233 10.51 21.05 -31.28
N SER A 234 10.76 19.75 -31.08
CA SER A 234 11.93 19.07 -31.63
C SER A 234 11.59 17.62 -31.96
N LYS A 235 12.18 17.08 -33.03
CA LYS A 235 12.09 15.64 -33.36
C LYS A 235 13.43 14.91 -33.20
N MET A 236 14.46 15.62 -32.74
CA MET A 236 15.83 15.12 -32.76
C MET A 236 16.02 13.99 -31.73
N PRO A 237 16.48 12.79 -32.13
CA PRO A 237 16.65 11.66 -31.22
C PRO A 237 17.54 11.95 -30.01
N SER A 238 18.65 12.70 -30.17
CA SER A 238 19.59 12.98 -29.07
C SER A 238 18.98 13.73 -27.88
N ARG A 239 17.92 14.52 -28.11
CA ARG A 239 17.18 15.23 -27.04
C ARG A 239 16.14 14.36 -26.33
N PHE A 240 15.84 13.20 -26.90
CA PHE A 240 14.78 12.31 -26.45
C PHE A 240 15.30 10.88 -26.27
N PRO A 241 16.28 10.66 -25.39
CA PRO A 241 16.70 9.32 -25.02
C PRO A 241 15.52 8.55 -24.37
N PRO A 242 15.55 7.21 -24.39
CA PRO A 242 14.48 6.36 -23.85
C PRO A 242 14.08 6.73 -22.42
N VAL A 243 15.05 7.12 -21.59
CA VAL A 243 14.86 7.52 -20.18
C VAL A 243 13.75 8.57 -20.02
N VAL A 244 13.59 9.53 -20.93
CA VAL A 244 12.56 10.58 -20.85
C VAL A 244 11.14 10.01 -20.96
N PHE A 245 10.96 8.91 -21.71
CA PHE A 245 9.65 8.29 -21.94
C PHE A 245 9.33 7.20 -20.91
N TYR A 246 10.31 6.36 -20.59
CA TYR A 246 10.08 5.12 -19.82
C TYR A 246 10.31 5.26 -18.32
N THR A 247 11.01 6.31 -17.87
CA THR A 247 11.17 6.60 -16.43
C THR A 247 9.80 6.67 -15.75
N PRO A 248 9.61 6.00 -14.60
CA PRO A 248 8.37 6.07 -13.83
C PRO A 248 7.99 7.50 -13.43
N LYS A 249 6.71 7.72 -13.12
CA LYS A 249 6.19 9.07 -12.83
C LYS A 249 6.67 9.61 -11.49
N GLU A 250 6.99 8.69 -10.58
CA GLU A 250 7.54 8.95 -9.26
C GLU A 250 8.90 9.66 -9.34
N LEU A 251 9.66 9.44 -10.43
CA LEU A 251 10.93 10.10 -10.72
C LEU A 251 10.78 11.23 -11.78
N GLY A 252 9.55 11.70 -12.02
CA GLY A 252 9.27 12.80 -12.96
C GLY A 252 9.23 12.41 -14.45
N GLY A 253 9.28 11.11 -14.77
CA GLY A 253 9.14 10.60 -16.14
C GLY A 253 7.68 10.47 -16.59
N LEU A 254 7.48 10.01 -17.83
CA LEU A 254 6.13 9.76 -18.37
C LEU A 254 5.53 8.41 -17.93
N GLY A 255 6.38 7.48 -17.52
CA GLY A 255 6.02 6.10 -17.15
C GLY A 255 5.34 5.36 -18.30
N MET A 256 5.80 5.58 -19.53
CA MET A 256 5.27 4.89 -20.70
C MET A 256 5.65 3.40 -20.65
N LEU A 257 4.76 2.50 -21.06
CA LEU A 257 5.05 1.08 -21.18
C LEU A 257 5.55 0.76 -22.60
N SER A 258 6.62 -0.03 -22.70
CA SER A 258 7.29 -0.40 -23.94
C SER A 258 6.80 -1.76 -24.46
N MET A 259 6.50 -1.81 -25.75
CA MET A 259 6.35 -3.05 -26.54
C MET A 259 7.06 -2.93 -27.90
N GLY A 260 7.67 -1.78 -28.21
CA GLY A 260 8.35 -1.51 -29.48
C GLY A 260 9.84 -1.85 -29.50
N HIS A 261 10.48 -1.99 -28.33
CA HIS A 261 11.88 -2.41 -28.21
C HIS A 261 12.00 -3.94 -28.30
N ILE A 262 11.58 -4.48 -29.45
CA ILE A 262 11.57 -5.91 -29.73
C ILE A 262 12.33 -6.19 -31.02
N LEU A 263 12.97 -7.36 -31.06
CA LEU A 263 13.47 -7.94 -32.30
C LEU A 263 12.29 -8.62 -33.00
N ILE A 264 11.87 -8.06 -34.14
CA ILE A 264 10.81 -8.62 -34.95
C ILE A 264 11.42 -9.74 -35.79
N PRO A 265 10.94 -11.00 -35.67
CA PRO A 265 11.41 -12.07 -36.53
C PRO A 265 11.10 -11.75 -37.98
N GLN A 266 12.08 -11.92 -38.86
CA GLN A 266 11.89 -11.88 -40.30
C GLN A 266 12.35 -13.20 -40.90
N SER A 267 11.46 -13.79 -41.69
CA SER A 267 11.75 -14.88 -42.61
C SER A 267 11.80 -14.33 -44.05
N ASP A 268 12.33 -15.13 -44.98
CA ASP A 268 12.32 -14.76 -46.40
C ASP A 268 10.86 -14.47 -46.86
N LEU A 269 10.57 -13.22 -47.19
CA LEU A 269 9.22 -12.74 -47.57
C LEU A 269 8.65 -13.47 -48.79
N ARG A 270 9.51 -14.14 -49.59
CA ARG A 270 9.11 -14.94 -50.74
C ARG A 270 8.47 -16.27 -50.31
N PHE A 271 9.07 -16.96 -49.34
CA PHE A 271 8.66 -18.29 -48.89
C PHE A 271 7.69 -18.27 -47.70
N SER A 272 7.75 -17.25 -46.82
CA SER A 272 6.84 -17.08 -45.68
C SER A 272 5.35 -16.96 -46.04
N LYS A 273 5.04 -16.59 -47.29
CA LYS A 273 3.67 -16.60 -47.83
C LYS A 273 3.20 -18.00 -48.24
N GLN A 274 4.12 -18.92 -48.53
CA GLN A 274 3.85 -20.28 -49.00
C GLN A 274 3.92 -21.31 -47.87
N THR A 275 4.95 -21.24 -47.03
CA THR A 275 5.23 -22.16 -45.91
C THR A 275 5.71 -21.39 -44.68
N ASP A 276 5.55 -21.96 -43.48
CA ASP A 276 6.11 -21.40 -42.25
C ASP A 276 7.59 -21.78 -42.12
N THR A 277 8.49 -21.00 -42.71
CA THR A 277 9.93 -21.33 -42.83
C THR A 277 10.76 -21.08 -41.56
N GLY A 278 10.13 -20.93 -40.39
CA GLY A 278 10.84 -20.55 -39.16
C GLY A 278 11.48 -19.15 -39.23
N ILE A 279 12.24 -18.78 -38.21
CA ILE A 279 12.88 -17.47 -38.10
C ILE A 279 14.30 -17.56 -38.68
N THR A 280 14.61 -16.77 -39.72
CA THR A 280 15.95 -16.74 -40.32
C THR A 280 16.77 -15.51 -39.91
N HIS A 281 16.12 -14.36 -39.71
CA HIS A 281 16.73 -13.10 -39.30
C HIS A 281 15.86 -12.36 -38.28
N TYR A 282 16.44 -11.35 -37.63
CA TYR A 282 15.72 -10.43 -36.76
C TYR A 282 15.89 -8.99 -37.25
N ARG A 283 14.80 -8.22 -37.24
CA ARG A 283 14.80 -6.77 -37.49
C ARG A 283 14.56 -6.03 -36.18
N ALA A 284 15.42 -5.07 -35.85
CA ALA A 284 15.19 -4.20 -34.69
C ALA A 284 13.91 -3.37 -34.88
N GLY A 285 13.02 -3.37 -33.88
CA GLY A 285 11.79 -2.58 -33.89
C GLY A 285 12.04 -1.08 -33.69
N MET A 286 12.81 -0.71 -32.66
CA MET A 286 13.22 0.67 -32.36
C MET A 286 14.73 0.74 -32.10
N SER A 287 15.33 1.91 -32.33
CA SER A 287 16.74 2.18 -32.05
C SER A 287 17.00 2.33 -30.55
N HIS A 288 18.09 1.74 -30.05
CA HIS A 288 18.63 1.94 -28.71
C HIS A 288 20.14 2.22 -28.81
N ASP A 289 20.73 2.82 -27.78
CA ASP A 289 22.17 2.93 -27.66
C ASP A 289 22.77 1.54 -27.40
N GLU A 290 23.99 1.28 -27.91
CA GLU A 290 24.65 -0.02 -27.81
C GLU A 290 24.66 -0.48 -26.33
N ASP A 291 24.10 -1.67 -26.04
CA ASP A 291 23.95 -2.33 -24.73
C ASP A 291 22.73 -1.99 -23.83
N GLN A 292 21.90 -0.99 -24.14
CA GLN A 292 20.72 -0.69 -23.31
C GLN A 292 19.46 -1.47 -23.72
N LEU A 293 19.04 -2.45 -22.91
CA LEU A 293 17.81 -3.24 -23.15
C LEU A 293 16.61 -2.71 -22.35
N ILE A 294 15.61 -2.19 -23.05
CA ILE A 294 14.34 -1.75 -22.43
C ILE A 294 13.43 -2.97 -22.15
N PRO A 295 12.96 -3.18 -20.90
CA PRO A 295 12.05 -4.26 -20.55
C PRO A 295 10.77 -4.27 -21.39
N ASN A 296 10.43 -5.45 -21.91
CA ASN A 296 9.24 -5.68 -22.71
C ASN A 296 8.06 -6.10 -21.83
N LEU A 297 6.91 -5.43 -21.99
CA LEU A 297 5.67 -5.70 -21.27
C LEU A 297 5.22 -7.18 -21.34
N TYR A 298 5.42 -7.86 -22.46
CA TYR A 298 4.99 -9.26 -22.62
C TYR A 298 5.57 -10.21 -21.56
N ARG A 299 6.84 -10.01 -21.15
CA ARG A 299 7.51 -10.87 -20.16
C ARG A 299 6.88 -10.81 -18.77
N TYR A 300 6.10 -9.77 -18.49
CA TYR A 300 5.46 -9.54 -17.20
C TYR A 300 3.98 -9.95 -17.20
N ILE A 301 3.50 -10.52 -18.30
CA ILE A 301 2.15 -11.04 -18.42
C ILE A 301 2.25 -12.54 -18.63
N GLN A 302 1.75 -13.29 -17.66
CA GLN A 302 1.66 -14.75 -17.75
C GLN A 302 0.77 -15.16 -18.92
N THR A 303 1.06 -16.24 -19.65
CA THR A 303 0.24 -16.73 -20.77
C THR A 303 -1.12 -17.27 -20.30
N TRP A 304 -2.14 -17.30 -21.17
CA TRP A 304 -3.43 -17.90 -20.79
C TRP A 304 -3.32 -19.39 -20.49
N GLU A 305 -2.51 -20.13 -21.26
CA GLU A 305 -2.30 -21.56 -21.02
C GLU A 305 -1.79 -21.84 -19.61
N SER A 306 -0.74 -21.13 -19.18
CA SER A 306 -0.17 -21.32 -17.85
C SER A 306 -1.14 -20.89 -16.74
N GLU A 307 -1.93 -19.84 -16.95
CA GLU A 307 -2.99 -19.43 -16.00
C GLU A 307 -4.11 -20.46 -15.89
N PHE A 308 -4.51 -21.09 -16.99
CA PHE A 308 -5.55 -22.13 -16.94
C PHE A 308 -5.06 -23.39 -16.23
N ILE A 309 -3.82 -23.81 -16.50
CA ILE A 309 -3.20 -24.96 -15.82
C ILE A 309 -3.06 -24.66 -14.32
N ASP A 310 -2.53 -23.48 -13.98
CA ASP A 310 -2.37 -23.07 -12.60
C ASP A 310 -3.73 -22.94 -11.89
N SER A 311 -4.73 -22.40 -12.56
CA SER A 311 -6.11 -22.33 -12.04
C SER A 311 -6.70 -23.69 -11.74
N GLN A 312 -6.50 -24.69 -12.60
CA GLN A 312 -6.99 -26.05 -12.33
C GLN A 312 -6.33 -26.64 -11.08
N ARG A 313 -5.00 -26.49 -10.95
CA ARG A 313 -4.24 -26.93 -9.79
C ARG A 313 -4.72 -26.26 -8.51
N VAL A 314 -4.74 -24.92 -8.51
CA VAL A 314 -5.02 -24.09 -7.34
C VAL A 314 -6.47 -24.29 -6.84
N TRP A 315 -7.44 -24.41 -7.75
CA TRP A 315 -8.82 -24.69 -7.36
C TRP A 315 -9.04 -26.15 -6.90
N ALA A 316 -8.27 -27.11 -7.42
CA ALA A 316 -8.27 -28.48 -6.92
C ALA A 316 -7.67 -28.57 -5.50
N GLU A 317 -6.53 -27.92 -5.27
CA GLU A 317 -5.91 -27.81 -3.95
C GLU A 317 -6.83 -27.12 -2.94
N TYR A 318 -7.49 -26.02 -3.34
CA TYR A 318 -8.50 -25.38 -2.51
C TYR A 318 -9.66 -26.32 -2.15
N ALA A 319 -10.14 -27.12 -3.11
CA ALA A 319 -11.21 -28.08 -2.86
C ALA A 319 -10.78 -29.16 -1.86
N LEU A 320 -9.55 -29.67 -1.97
CA LEU A 320 -8.97 -30.63 -1.04
C LEU A 320 -8.78 -30.02 0.35
N LYS A 321 -8.14 -28.86 0.45
CA LYS A 321 -7.96 -28.12 1.72
C LYS A 321 -9.30 -27.81 2.39
N ARG A 322 -10.33 -27.49 1.60
CA ARG A 322 -11.70 -27.28 2.10
C ARG A 322 -12.31 -28.58 2.64
N GLN A 323 -12.13 -29.70 1.95
CA GLN A 323 -12.59 -31.01 2.43
C GLN A 323 -11.85 -31.42 3.70
N GLU A 324 -10.53 -31.27 3.76
CA GLU A 324 -9.71 -31.53 4.96
C GLU A 324 -10.17 -30.68 6.13
N ALA A 325 -10.41 -29.38 5.90
CA ALA A 325 -10.95 -28.49 6.91
C ALA A 325 -12.33 -28.95 7.40
N GLN A 326 -13.21 -29.38 6.49
CA GLN A 326 -14.52 -29.95 6.85
C GLN A 326 -14.41 -31.24 7.65
N VAL A 327 -13.52 -32.16 7.29
CA VAL A 327 -13.27 -33.41 8.02
C VAL A 327 -12.72 -33.12 9.42
N GLN A 328 -11.82 -32.15 9.54
CA GLN A 328 -11.28 -31.68 10.81
C GLN A 328 -12.24 -30.75 11.59
N ASN A 329 -13.43 -30.48 11.04
CA ASN A 329 -14.40 -29.53 11.59
C ASN A 329 -13.84 -28.13 11.84
N ARG A 330 -12.79 -27.75 11.11
CA ARG A 330 -12.20 -26.41 11.14
C ARG A 330 -12.68 -25.60 9.95
N ARG A 331 -12.66 -24.27 10.09
CA ARG A 331 -12.86 -23.36 8.97
C ARG A 331 -11.52 -23.07 8.31
N LEU A 332 -11.51 -23.05 6.97
CA LEU A 332 -10.35 -22.63 6.20
C LEU A 332 -10.07 -21.14 6.45
N THR A 333 -8.83 -20.85 6.82
CA THR A 333 -8.35 -19.49 7.12
C THR A 333 -7.54 -18.91 5.96
N LEU A 334 -7.16 -17.65 6.06
CA LEU A 334 -6.37 -16.97 5.02
C LEU A 334 -4.96 -17.56 4.92
N ASP A 335 -4.38 -17.89 6.07
CA ASP A 335 -3.03 -18.45 6.21
C ASP A 335 -2.88 -19.79 5.47
N ASP A 336 -3.95 -20.59 5.37
CA ASP A 336 -3.94 -21.87 4.65
C ASP A 336 -3.80 -21.70 3.12
N LEU A 337 -4.03 -20.49 2.58
CA LEU A 337 -4.13 -20.20 1.14
C LEU A 337 -3.15 -19.10 0.67
N GLU A 338 -2.22 -18.68 1.52
CA GLU A 338 -1.29 -17.58 1.24
C GLU A 338 -0.47 -17.81 -0.05
N ASP A 339 0.07 -19.01 -0.23
CA ASP A 339 0.86 -19.40 -1.41
C ASP A 339 0.10 -19.24 -2.74
N SER A 340 -1.23 -19.29 -2.68
CA SER A 340 -2.12 -19.30 -3.84
C SER A 340 -2.97 -18.03 -3.99
N TRP A 341 -2.68 -16.99 -3.18
CA TRP A 341 -3.57 -15.84 -3.00
C TRP A 341 -3.91 -15.10 -4.30
N ASP A 342 -2.88 -14.83 -5.10
CA ASP A 342 -2.99 -14.11 -6.38
C ASP A 342 -3.08 -15.05 -7.59
N HIS A 343 -3.36 -16.33 -7.36
CA HIS A 343 -3.44 -17.36 -8.39
C HIS A 343 -4.89 -17.79 -8.69
N GLY A 344 -5.07 -18.42 -9.87
CA GLY A 344 -6.33 -18.99 -10.34
C GLY A 344 -7.31 -18.03 -11.02
N ILE A 345 -8.24 -18.58 -11.80
CA ILE A 345 -9.31 -17.84 -12.49
C ILE A 345 -10.66 -18.52 -12.15
N PRO A 346 -11.51 -17.90 -11.32
CA PRO A 346 -11.30 -16.62 -10.60
C PRO A 346 -10.14 -16.68 -9.61
N ARG A 347 -9.57 -15.51 -9.26
CA ARG A 347 -8.50 -15.42 -8.26
C ARG A 347 -8.98 -15.89 -6.89
N ILE A 348 -8.17 -16.67 -6.16
CA ILE A 348 -8.55 -17.20 -4.85
C ILE A 348 -8.91 -16.10 -3.84
N ASN A 349 -8.18 -14.97 -3.87
CA ASN A 349 -8.44 -13.84 -2.98
C ASN A 349 -9.88 -13.28 -3.05
N THR A 350 -10.62 -13.55 -4.14
CA THR A 350 -12.03 -13.16 -4.27
C THR A 350 -12.94 -13.81 -3.22
N LEU A 351 -12.55 -14.98 -2.68
CA LEU A 351 -13.27 -15.67 -1.62
C LEU A 351 -13.28 -14.93 -0.28
N PHE A 352 -12.35 -13.99 -0.07
CA PHE A 352 -12.17 -13.26 1.18
C PHE A 352 -12.51 -11.77 1.07
N GLN A 353 -13.14 -11.34 -0.04
CA GLN A 353 -13.62 -9.98 -0.19
C GLN A 353 -14.77 -9.68 0.78
N LYS A 354 -14.81 -8.44 1.28
CA LYS A 354 -15.88 -7.95 2.17
C LYS A 354 -17.26 -8.04 1.53
N ASP A 355 -17.35 -7.73 0.23
CA ASP A 355 -18.62 -7.63 -0.51
C ASP A 355 -19.09 -8.96 -1.13
N ARG A 356 -18.44 -10.09 -0.81
CA ARG A 356 -18.69 -11.39 -1.46
C ARG A 356 -20.16 -11.80 -1.44
N LEU A 357 -20.84 -11.59 -0.31
CA LEU A 357 -22.25 -11.96 -0.15
C LEU A 357 -23.16 -11.16 -1.08
N THR A 358 -22.90 -9.86 -1.26
CA THR A 358 -23.65 -9.00 -2.18
C THR A 358 -23.36 -9.36 -3.64
N LEU A 359 -22.10 -9.64 -3.98
CA LEU A 359 -21.70 -10.01 -5.33
C LEU A 359 -22.31 -11.33 -5.81
N ALA A 360 -22.73 -12.21 -4.89
CA ALA A 360 -23.44 -13.44 -5.23
C ALA A 360 -24.74 -13.17 -6.03
N TYR A 361 -25.39 -12.02 -5.82
CA TYR A 361 -26.61 -11.62 -6.52
C TYR A 361 -26.36 -10.89 -7.85
N ASP A 362 -25.12 -10.47 -8.11
CA ASP A 362 -24.76 -9.71 -9.31
C ASP A 362 -24.62 -10.61 -10.54
N LYS A 363 -25.74 -11.10 -11.08
CA LYS A 363 -25.75 -12.02 -12.25
C LYS A 363 -25.69 -11.26 -13.59
N GLY A 364 -25.22 -11.93 -14.65
CA GLY A 364 -25.15 -11.34 -16.00
C GLY A 364 -24.23 -10.12 -16.13
N TRP A 365 -23.26 -9.96 -15.22
CA TRP A 365 -22.36 -8.80 -15.19
C TRP A 365 -21.45 -8.71 -16.41
N ARG A 366 -21.01 -9.84 -17.01
CA ARG A 366 -20.17 -9.85 -18.23
C ARG A 366 -20.87 -9.20 -19.42
N VAL A 367 -22.11 -9.60 -19.71
CA VAL A 367 -22.89 -9.04 -20.81
C VAL A 367 -23.24 -7.58 -20.56
N ARG A 368 -23.59 -7.21 -19.32
CA ARG A 368 -23.80 -5.81 -18.94
C ARG A 368 -22.54 -4.97 -19.17
N GLN A 369 -21.36 -5.49 -18.85
CA GLN A 369 -20.09 -4.80 -19.06
C GLN A 369 -19.78 -4.59 -20.55
N ASP A 370 -20.03 -5.59 -21.39
CA ASP A 370 -19.88 -5.49 -22.85
C ASP A 370 -20.86 -4.44 -23.44
N PHE A 371 -22.12 -4.48 -23.02
CA PHE A 371 -23.17 -3.58 -23.53
C PHE A 371 -23.04 -2.13 -23.07
N LYS A 372 -22.14 -1.82 -22.12
CA LYS A 372 -21.81 -0.43 -21.78
C LYS A 372 -21.30 0.36 -22.97
N GLN A 373 -20.77 -0.28 -24.01
CA GLN A 373 -20.35 0.40 -25.25
C GLN A 373 -21.50 1.15 -25.95
N PHE A 374 -22.75 0.72 -25.76
CA PHE A 374 -23.93 1.37 -26.33
C PHE A 374 -24.52 2.46 -25.44
N GLN A 375 -24.17 2.47 -24.15
CA GLN A 375 -24.69 3.41 -23.16
C GLN A 375 -23.69 4.54 -22.84
N MET A 376 -22.39 4.23 -22.90
CA MET A 376 -21.31 5.10 -22.46
C MET A 376 -20.38 5.43 -23.64
N LEU A 377 -20.22 6.72 -23.94
CA LEU A 377 -19.32 7.19 -25.01
C LEU A 377 -17.84 6.87 -24.71
N LYS A 378 -17.47 6.81 -23.42
CA LYS A 378 -16.11 6.46 -23.01
C LYS A 378 -15.90 4.95 -23.13
N GLN A 379 -15.12 4.55 -24.13
CA GLN A 379 -14.73 3.16 -24.32
C GLN A 379 -13.92 2.61 -23.13
N ASN A 380 -14.31 1.42 -22.66
CA ASN A 380 -13.59 0.64 -21.67
C ASN A 380 -12.75 -0.45 -22.37
N PRO A 381 -11.41 -0.45 -22.25
CA PRO A 381 -10.57 -1.51 -22.82
C PRO A 381 -10.63 -2.82 -22.02
N PHE A 382 -11.06 -2.79 -20.76
CA PHE A 382 -11.23 -3.97 -19.90
C PHE A 382 -12.72 -4.36 -19.81
N TRP A 383 -13.37 -4.48 -20.96
CA TRP A 383 -14.80 -4.85 -21.03
C TRP A 383 -15.03 -6.34 -20.70
N TRP A 384 -14.00 -7.17 -20.83
CA TRP A 384 -14.05 -8.63 -20.70
C TRP A 384 -13.90 -9.15 -19.25
N THR A 385 -13.38 -8.33 -18.32
CA THR A 385 -13.12 -8.71 -16.92
C THR A 385 -13.69 -7.71 -15.93
N HIS A 386 -13.94 -8.17 -14.69
CA HIS A 386 -14.34 -7.33 -13.57
C HIS A 386 -13.59 -7.73 -12.30
N GLN A 387 -12.80 -6.81 -11.74
CA GLN A 387 -11.89 -7.08 -10.61
C GLN A 387 -12.59 -7.64 -9.36
N ARG A 388 -13.86 -7.30 -9.11
CA ARG A 388 -14.59 -7.85 -7.97
C ARG A 388 -14.95 -9.33 -8.15
N HIS A 389 -15.20 -9.76 -9.39
CA HIS A 389 -15.62 -11.13 -9.70
C HIS A 389 -14.44 -12.03 -10.07
N ASP A 390 -13.57 -11.54 -10.96
CA ASP A 390 -12.43 -12.32 -11.46
C ASP A 390 -11.17 -12.13 -10.58
N GLY A 391 -11.08 -11.06 -9.80
CA GLY A 391 -9.84 -10.59 -9.20
C GLY A 391 -8.97 -9.78 -10.18
N LYS A 392 -7.78 -9.37 -9.76
CA LYS A 392 -6.80 -8.71 -10.64
C LYS A 392 -5.98 -9.77 -11.37
N LEU A 393 -6.11 -9.84 -12.69
CA LEU A 393 -5.51 -10.90 -13.52
C LEU A 393 -4.09 -10.60 -14.02
N TRP A 394 -3.47 -9.51 -13.58
CA TRP A 394 -2.09 -9.15 -13.94
C TRP A 394 -1.45 -8.27 -12.88
N ASN A 395 -0.12 -8.36 -12.75
CA ASN A 395 0.67 -7.50 -11.88
C ASN A 395 1.89 -6.97 -12.63
N LEU A 396 2.06 -5.65 -12.66
CA LEU A 396 3.13 -4.97 -13.41
C LEU A 396 4.08 -4.20 -12.48
N ASN A 397 4.09 -4.52 -11.19
CA ASN A 397 5.00 -3.87 -10.24
C ASN A 397 6.47 -4.17 -10.58
N ASN A 398 6.78 -5.40 -10.96
CA ASN A 398 8.15 -5.80 -11.35
C ASN A 398 8.63 -5.06 -12.60
N TYR A 399 7.74 -4.80 -13.57
CA TYR A 399 8.07 -4.01 -14.77
C TYR A 399 8.65 -2.64 -14.40
N ARG A 400 8.09 -1.99 -13.38
CA ARG A 400 8.55 -0.67 -12.93
C ARG A 400 9.95 -0.76 -12.34
N THR A 401 10.20 -1.75 -11.48
CA THR A 401 11.50 -1.96 -10.85
C THR A 401 12.58 -2.25 -11.88
N ASP A 402 12.30 -3.16 -12.81
CA ASP A 402 13.26 -3.57 -13.84
C ASP A 402 13.49 -2.45 -14.85
N MET A 403 12.48 -1.62 -15.14
CA MET A 403 12.66 -0.43 -15.97
C MET A 403 13.64 0.57 -15.34
N ILE A 404 13.57 0.78 -14.02
CA ILE A 404 14.51 1.66 -13.32
C ILE A 404 15.93 1.11 -13.46
N GLN A 405 16.11 -0.20 -13.26
CA GLN A 405 17.43 -0.83 -13.38
C GLN A 405 17.98 -0.76 -14.82
N ALA A 406 17.13 -1.03 -15.82
CA ALA A 406 17.51 -0.94 -17.23
C ALA A 406 17.90 0.48 -17.69
N LEU A 407 17.44 1.50 -16.96
CA LEU A 407 17.78 2.91 -17.22
C LEU A 407 19.03 3.38 -16.45
N GLY A 408 19.76 2.48 -15.77
CA GLY A 408 20.96 2.83 -15.00
C GLY A 408 20.69 3.14 -13.53
N GLY A 409 19.59 2.62 -12.97
CA GLY A 409 19.19 2.87 -11.59
C GLY A 409 18.59 4.27 -11.39
N VAL A 410 18.26 4.61 -10.15
CA VAL A 410 17.68 5.93 -9.84
C VAL A 410 18.68 7.06 -10.08
N GLU A 411 19.94 6.87 -9.68
CA GLU A 411 20.99 7.87 -9.87
C GLU A 411 21.25 8.16 -11.35
N GLY A 412 21.41 7.12 -12.18
CA GLY A 412 21.58 7.29 -13.63
C GLY A 412 20.42 8.02 -14.28
N ILE A 413 19.18 7.76 -13.84
CA ILE A 413 18.01 8.52 -14.28
C ILE A 413 18.10 9.99 -13.86
N LEU A 414 18.48 10.27 -12.61
CA LEU A 414 18.48 11.63 -12.06
C LEU A 414 19.60 12.51 -12.63
N GLU A 415 20.69 11.94 -13.15
CA GLU A 415 21.71 12.69 -13.90
C GLU A 415 21.12 13.40 -15.13
N HIS A 416 20.09 12.84 -15.75
CA HIS A 416 19.40 13.44 -16.89
C HIS A 416 18.49 14.62 -16.52
N THR A 417 18.35 14.93 -15.23
CA THR A 417 17.32 15.82 -14.67
C THR A 417 17.94 17.00 -13.90
N LEU A 418 17.11 17.98 -13.55
CA LEU A 418 17.49 19.12 -12.71
C LEU A 418 17.53 18.78 -11.20
N PHE A 419 17.61 17.51 -10.82
CA PHE A 419 17.61 17.06 -9.42
C PHE A 419 18.75 17.71 -8.62
N LYS A 420 19.99 17.64 -9.12
CA LYS A 420 21.15 18.21 -8.41
C LYS A 420 21.03 19.72 -8.19
N GLY A 421 20.39 20.45 -9.13
CA GLY A 421 20.07 21.87 -8.99
C GLY A 421 19.07 22.20 -7.87
N THR A 422 18.29 21.22 -7.40
CA THR A 422 17.41 21.40 -6.22
C THR A 422 18.16 21.24 -4.89
N TYR A 423 19.38 20.70 -4.92
CA TYR A 423 20.23 20.49 -3.75
C TYR A 423 19.62 19.61 -2.64
N PHE A 424 18.73 18.68 -2.98
CA PHE A 424 18.34 17.64 -2.04
C PHE A 424 19.52 16.67 -1.79
N PRO A 425 19.80 16.28 -0.53
CA PRO A 425 20.91 15.38 -0.20
C PRO A 425 20.67 13.95 -0.69
N THR A 426 19.40 13.51 -0.73
CA THR A 426 18.99 12.19 -1.25
C THR A 426 17.69 12.29 -2.03
N TRP A 427 17.43 11.31 -2.89
CA TRP A 427 16.22 11.26 -3.72
C TRP A 427 15.00 10.65 -3.01
N GLU A 428 15.19 10.04 -1.84
CA GLU A 428 14.18 9.21 -1.14
C GLU A 428 12.96 10.01 -0.66
N GLY A 429 13.11 11.31 -0.42
CA GLY A 429 12.00 12.23 -0.08
C GLY A 429 11.31 12.87 -1.29
N LEU A 430 11.73 12.54 -2.52
CA LEU A 430 11.30 13.25 -3.71
C LEU A 430 9.94 12.75 -4.21
N PHE A 431 8.87 13.29 -3.65
CA PHE A 431 7.50 12.98 -4.08
C PHE A 431 7.07 13.88 -5.24
N TRP A 432 7.03 13.33 -6.45
CA TRP A 432 6.35 13.96 -7.58
C TRP A 432 4.83 13.98 -7.36
N GLU A 433 4.34 15.10 -6.82
CA GLU A 433 2.93 15.31 -6.47
C GLU A 433 1.99 15.06 -7.67
N LYS A 434 0.96 14.24 -7.45
CA LYS A 434 -0.09 13.96 -8.44
C LYS A 434 -1.03 15.15 -8.54
N ALA A 435 -0.71 16.09 -9.43
CA ALA A 435 -1.39 17.38 -9.63
C ALA A 435 -1.27 18.30 -8.39
N SER A 436 -0.84 19.55 -8.58
CA SER A 436 -0.67 20.45 -7.44
C SER A 436 -2.03 20.83 -6.84
N GLY A 437 -2.10 21.08 -5.53
CA GLY A 437 -3.34 21.57 -4.88
C GLY A 437 -3.93 22.81 -5.57
N PHE A 438 -3.10 23.61 -6.23
CA PHE A 438 -3.54 24.72 -7.10
C PHE A 438 -4.38 24.23 -8.29
N GLU A 439 -3.92 23.22 -9.03
CA GLU A 439 -4.64 22.65 -10.19
C GLU A 439 -6.00 22.10 -9.80
N GLU A 440 -6.10 21.44 -8.64
CA GLU A 440 -7.37 20.94 -8.11
C GLU A 440 -8.31 22.07 -7.68
N SER A 441 -7.79 23.09 -6.98
CA SER A 441 -8.57 24.26 -6.58
C SER A 441 -9.15 25.02 -7.78
N MET A 442 -8.40 25.07 -8.90
CA MET A 442 -8.80 25.74 -10.13
C MET A 442 -9.70 24.88 -11.01
N ARG A 443 -9.68 23.55 -10.86
CA ARG A 443 -10.50 22.62 -11.65
C ARG A 443 -12.00 22.88 -11.49
N PHE A 444 -12.43 23.22 -10.29
CA PHE A 444 -13.84 23.47 -9.96
C PHE A 444 -14.24 24.95 -10.05
N LYS A 445 -13.28 25.85 -10.26
CA LYS A 445 -13.58 27.27 -10.51
C LYS A 445 -14.12 27.47 -11.92
N LYS A 446 -14.97 28.48 -12.07
CA LYS A 446 -15.53 28.89 -13.36
C LYS A 446 -14.44 29.59 -14.17
N LEU A 447 -13.85 28.86 -15.12
CA LEU A 447 -12.78 29.33 -16.00
C LEU A 447 -13.23 29.33 -17.45
N THR A 448 -12.68 30.25 -18.24
CA THR A 448 -12.87 30.25 -19.70
C THR A 448 -12.16 29.06 -20.35
N HIS A 449 -12.57 28.69 -21.58
CA HIS A 449 -11.90 27.61 -22.33
C HIS A 449 -10.42 27.88 -22.57
N ALA A 450 -10.03 29.14 -22.81
CA ALA A 450 -8.64 29.55 -22.95
C ALA A 450 -7.84 29.33 -21.65
N GLN A 451 -8.40 29.72 -20.51
CA GLN A 451 -7.79 29.50 -19.19
C GLN A 451 -7.60 28.00 -18.89
N ARG A 452 -8.59 27.15 -19.22
CA ARG A 452 -8.46 25.69 -19.09
C ARG A 452 -7.36 25.11 -19.97
N SER A 453 -7.18 25.65 -21.19
CA SER A 453 -6.08 25.26 -22.05
C SER A 453 -4.73 25.67 -21.47
N GLY A 454 -4.63 26.87 -20.89
CA GLY A 454 -3.44 27.33 -20.16
C GLY A 454 -3.09 26.45 -18.96
N LEU A 455 -4.09 26.02 -18.17
CA LEU A 455 -3.87 25.10 -17.05
C LEU A 455 -3.26 23.76 -17.48
N ASN A 456 -3.66 23.22 -18.64
CA ASN A 456 -3.06 21.98 -19.15
C ASN A 456 -1.60 22.16 -19.61
N GLN A 457 -1.09 23.38 -19.76
CA GLN A 457 0.32 23.62 -20.08
C GLN A 457 1.23 23.55 -18.85
N ILE A 458 0.72 23.77 -17.64
CA ILE A 458 1.53 23.80 -16.40
C ILE A 458 2.26 22.46 -16.18
N PRO A 459 1.61 21.29 -16.27
CA PRO A 459 2.31 20.02 -16.11
C PRO A 459 3.36 19.78 -17.21
N ASN A 460 3.10 20.23 -18.44
CA ASN A 460 4.08 20.09 -19.52
C ASN A 460 5.30 20.98 -19.27
N ARG A 461 5.12 22.19 -18.73
CA ARG A 461 6.22 23.08 -18.34
C ARG A 461 7.08 22.49 -17.22
N ARG A 462 6.44 21.87 -16.21
CA ARG A 462 7.13 21.13 -15.14
C ARG A 462 7.96 19.97 -15.72
N PHE A 463 7.37 19.18 -16.60
CA PHE A 463 8.06 18.10 -17.29
C PHE A 463 9.26 18.61 -18.12
N THR A 464 9.08 19.68 -18.90
CA THR A 464 10.18 20.25 -19.70
C THR A 464 11.31 20.79 -18.83
N LEU A 465 10.98 21.43 -17.70
CA LEU A 465 11.98 21.95 -16.77
C LEU A 465 12.75 20.82 -16.10
N TRP A 466 12.07 19.76 -15.66
CA TRP A 466 12.72 18.64 -14.99
C TRP A 466 13.76 17.95 -15.88
N TRP A 467 13.38 17.68 -17.13
CA TRP A 467 14.26 17.05 -18.12
C TRP A 467 15.11 18.07 -18.90
N SER A 468 15.22 19.32 -18.44
CA SER A 468 15.88 20.37 -19.20
C SER A 468 17.36 20.10 -19.51
N PRO A 469 18.18 19.50 -18.61
CA PRO A 469 19.59 19.24 -18.92
C PRO A 469 19.77 18.29 -20.12
N THR A 470 18.87 17.33 -20.29
CA THR A 470 18.88 16.39 -21.43
C THR A 470 18.19 16.96 -22.67
N VAL A 471 17.08 17.69 -22.50
CA VAL A 471 16.27 18.21 -23.61
C VAL A 471 16.92 19.44 -24.26
N ASN A 472 17.62 20.28 -23.50
CA ASN A 472 18.33 21.47 -23.96
C ASN A 472 19.85 21.28 -23.91
N ARG A 473 20.33 20.21 -24.56
CA ARG A 473 21.74 19.82 -24.58
C ARG A 473 22.51 20.39 -25.78
N ALA A 474 23.83 20.50 -25.66
CA ALA A 474 24.73 21.01 -26.68
C ALA A 474 24.97 20.04 -27.85
N ASN A 475 24.92 18.71 -27.62
CA ASN A 475 25.13 17.69 -28.66
C ASN A 475 23.91 17.58 -29.60
N VAL A 476 23.79 18.56 -30.49
CA VAL A 476 22.71 18.74 -31.46
C VAL A 476 23.33 18.97 -32.84
N TYR A 477 23.05 18.07 -33.79
CA TYR A 477 23.63 18.01 -35.15
C TYR A 477 23.44 19.32 -35.95
N ILE A 478 22.37 20.08 -35.69
CA ILE A 478 22.10 21.42 -36.24
C ILE A 478 21.32 22.23 -35.20
N GLY A 479 21.86 23.36 -34.73
CA GLY A 479 21.18 24.24 -33.78
C GLY A 479 21.75 25.66 -33.74
N PHE A 480 20.88 26.66 -33.67
CA PHE A 480 21.26 28.04 -33.32
C PHE A 480 21.33 28.14 -31.79
N GLN A 481 22.54 28.35 -31.26
CA GLN A 481 22.76 28.64 -29.84
C GLN A 481 22.37 30.10 -29.57
N VAL A 482 21.45 30.31 -28.63
CA VAL A 482 20.99 31.65 -28.24
C VAL A 482 21.10 31.80 -26.74
N GLN A 483 21.78 32.85 -26.28
CA GLN A 483 21.83 33.20 -24.86
C GLN A 483 20.52 33.87 -24.43
N LEU A 484 20.00 33.53 -23.25
CA LEU A 484 18.83 34.20 -22.67
C LEU A 484 19.22 35.53 -22.03
N ASP A 485 18.40 36.56 -22.25
CA ASP A 485 18.63 37.91 -21.71
C ASP A 485 18.84 37.89 -20.19
N LEU A 486 19.84 38.67 -19.73
CA LEU A 486 20.21 38.84 -18.31
C LEU A 486 20.67 37.56 -17.60
N THR A 487 20.96 36.48 -18.33
CA THR A 487 21.43 35.21 -17.76
C THR A 487 22.55 34.62 -18.60
N GLY A 488 23.32 33.70 -18.03
CA GLY A 488 24.35 32.94 -18.74
C GLY A 488 23.85 31.69 -19.46
N ILE A 489 22.53 31.52 -19.58
CA ILE A 489 21.92 30.28 -20.06
C ILE A 489 21.89 30.25 -21.58
N PHE A 490 22.39 29.17 -22.17
CA PHE A 490 22.28 28.90 -23.59
C PHE A 490 21.09 28.00 -23.93
N MET A 491 20.31 28.41 -24.92
CA MET A 491 19.23 27.63 -25.51
C MET A 491 19.73 27.04 -26.83
N HIS A 492 19.79 25.72 -26.91
CA HIS A 492 20.23 25.00 -28.12
C HIS A 492 19.07 24.74 -29.10
N GLY A 493 17.92 25.38 -28.90
CA GLY A 493 16.81 25.39 -29.84
C GLY A 493 15.60 26.15 -29.32
N LYS A 494 14.60 26.36 -30.19
CA LYS A 494 13.36 27.08 -29.83
C LYS A 494 12.42 26.15 -29.05
N ILE A 495 12.59 26.09 -27.72
CA ILE A 495 11.73 25.36 -26.78
C ILE A 495 10.98 26.38 -25.90
N PRO A 496 9.77 26.84 -26.30
CA PRO A 496 9.11 27.96 -25.62
C PRO A 496 8.72 27.67 -24.17
N THR A 497 8.29 26.44 -23.88
CA THR A 497 7.90 26.02 -22.52
C THR A 497 9.06 26.09 -21.54
N LEU A 498 10.26 25.72 -21.98
CA LEU A 498 11.48 25.80 -21.18
C LEU A 498 11.92 27.25 -20.98
N LYS A 499 11.94 28.05 -22.06
CA LYS A 499 12.31 29.47 -22.00
C LYS A 499 11.50 30.23 -20.94
N ILE A 500 10.18 30.02 -20.90
CA ILE A 500 9.32 30.68 -19.90
C ILE A 500 9.69 30.24 -18.48
N SER A 501 9.95 28.95 -18.26
CA SER A 501 10.30 28.45 -16.92
C SER A 501 11.65 29.00 -16.45
N LEU A 502 12.67 29.04 -17.30
CA LEU A 502 13.98 29.58 -16.95
C LEU A 502 13.95 31.09 -16.68
N ILE A 503 13.18 31.86 -17.46
CA ILE A 503 12.95 33.28 -17.19
C ILE A 503 12.24 33.49 -15.85
N GLN A 504 11.30 32.61 -15.48
CA GLN A 504 10.61 32.71 -14.20
C GLN A 504 11.52 32.39 -13.01
N ILE A 505 12.44 31.44 -13.15
CA ILE A 505 13.45 31.12 -12.13
C ILE A 505 14.38 32.32 -11.93
N PHE A 506 14.98 32.84 -13.01
CA PHE A 506 15.97 33.91 -12.95
C PHE A 506 15.37 35.33 -13.03
N ARG A 507 14.11 35.49 -12.62
CA ARG A 507 13.42 36.80 -12.61
C ARG A 507 14.10 37.78 -11.64
N ALA A 508 13.82 39.07 -11.82
CA ALA A 508 14.33 40.14 -10.94
C ALA A 508 15.86 40.14 -10.79
N HIS A 509 16.56 39.90 -11.91
CA HIS A 509 18.03 39.93 -12.00
C HIS A 509 18.73 38.90 -11.10
N LEU A 510 18.11 37.76 -10.82
CA LEU A 510 18.64 36.76 -9.89
C LEU A 510 20.07 36.30 -10.25
N TRP A 511 20.38 36.14 -11.54
CA TRP A 511 21.73 35.78 -11.98
C TRP A 511 22.82 36.76 -11.51
N GLN A 512 22.55 38.07 -11.67
CA GLN A 512 23.45 39.12 -11.22
C GLN A 512 23.56 39.13 -9.69
N LYS A 513 22.44 38.96 -8.99
CA LYS A 513 22.39 38.91 -7.52
C LYS A 513 23.17 37.73 -6.95
N ILE A 514 23.10 36.55 -7.57
CA ILE A 514 23.88 35.38 -7.15
C ILE A 514 25.37 35.69 -7.28
N HIS A 515 25.81 36.22 -8.42
CA HIS A 515 27.22 36.59 -8.63
C HIS A 515 27.69 37.61 -7.59
N GLU A 516 26.92 38.69 -7.40
CA GLU A 516 27.26 39.74 -6.45
C GLU A 516 27.27 39.24 -4.99
N SER A 517 26.31 38.40 -4.60
CA SER A 517 26.26 37.80 -3.26
C SER A 517 27.50 36.97 -2.99
N VAL A 518 27.86 36.06 -3.89
CA VAL A 518 29.04 35.19 -3.73
C VAL A 518 30.32 36.02 -3.64
N VAL A 519 30.47 37.05 -4.48
CA VAL A 519 31.63 37.96 -4.43
C VAL A 519 31.70 38.71 -3.09
N MET A 520 30.56 39.22 -2.60
CA MET A 520 30.51 39.94 -1.32
C MET A 520 30.86 39.03 -0.15
N ASP A 521 30.32 37.81 -0.14
CA ASP A 521 30.60 36.89 0.94
C ASP A 521 32.07 36.43 0.92
N LEU A 522 32.66 36.24 -0.27
CA LEU A 522 34.10 35.97 -0.40
C LEU A 522 34.94 37.14 0.14
N CYS A 523 34.58 38.39 -0.16
CA CYS A 523 35.26 39.56 0.41
C CYS A 523 35.23 39.53 1.94
N GLN A 524 34.06 39.29 2.55
CA GLN A 524 33.91 39.26 4.01
C GLN A 524 34.79 38.20 4.66
N VAL A 525 34.94 37.02 4.04
CA VAL A 525 35.80 35.98 4.61
C VAL A 525 37.28 36.30 4.44
N PHE A 526 37.69 36.85 3.30
CA PHE A 526 39.07 37.33 3.16
C PHE A 526 39.39 38.48 4.11
N ASP A 527 38.41 39.35 4.42
CA ASP A 527 38.55 40.40 5.45
C ASP A 527 38.77 39.79 6.86
N MET A 528 38.09 38.68 7.18
CA MET A 528 38.27 37.98 8.46
C MET A 528 39.64 37.29 8.59
N GLU A 529 40.24 36.87 7.47
CA GLU A 529 41.48 36.08 7.43
C GLU A 529 42.71 36.90 7.00
N MET A 530 42.63 38.24 7.03
CA MET A 530 43.71 39.12 6.54
C MET A 530 45.04 38.88 7.26
N GLU A 531 45.03 38.75 8.59
CA GLU A 531 46.24 38.55 9.39
C GLU A 531 46.85 37.16 9.15
N THR A 532 46.01 36.12 9.09
CA THR A 532 46.44 34.73 8.86
C THR A 532 47.10 34.55 7.49
N LEU A 533 46.57 35.22 6.46
CA LEU A 533 46.99 35.05 5.06
C LEU A 533 48.00 36.11 4.59
N GLU A 534 48.46 36.99 5.48
CA GLU A 534 49.37 38.11 5.19
C GLU A 534 48.83 39.05 4.09
N ILE A 535 47.53 39.34 4.13
CA ILE A 535 46.85 40.24 3.19
C ILE A 535 46.90 41.67 3.77
N GLU A 536 47.40 42.62 2.99
CA GLU A 536 47.42 44.06 3.34
C GLU A 536 46.01 44.66 3.22
N THR A 537 45.35 44.42 2.08
CA THR A 537 44.00 44.92 1.81
C THR A 537 43.25 43.97 0.87
N VAL A 538 41.95 43.80 1.12
CA VAL A 538 40.99 43.13 0.24
C VAL A 538 40.17 44.20 -0.47
N GLN A 539 40.31 44.30 -1.79
CA GLN A 539 39.58 45.27 -2.59
C GLN A 539 38.54 44.56 -3.47
N LYS A 540 37.25 44.86 -3.26
CA LYS A 540 36.21 44.51 -4.23
C LYS A 540 36.30 45.45 -5.43
N GLU A 541 36.40 44.89 -6.63
CA GLU A 541 36.44 45.67 -7.86
C GLU A 541 35.05 46.21 -8.26
N THR A 542 35.05 47.30 -9.03
CA THR A 542 33.80 47.85 -9.58
C THR A 542 33.34 47.01 -10.78
N ILE A 543 32.48 46.03 -10.50
CA ILE A 543 32.03 45.06 -11.50
C ILE A 543 31.04 45.69 -12.49
N HIS A 544 31.28 45.50 -13.79
CA HIS A 544 30.33 45.92 -14.82
C HIS A 544 28.98 45.16 -14.69
N PRO A 545 27.81 45.82 -14.79
CA PRO A 545 26.50 45.19 -14.52
C PRO A 545 26.16 43.95 -15.36
N ARG A 546 26.84 43.77 -16.49
CA ARG A 546 26.65 42.62 -17.41
C ARG A 546 27.73 41.55 -17.32
N LYS A 547 28.75 41.74 -16.47
CA LYS A 547 29.92 40.86 -16.39
C LYS A 547 29.54 39.44 -16.02
N SER A 548 28.66 39.30 -15.02
CA SER A 548 28.22 38.01 -14.48
C SER A 548 27.64 37.03 -15.52
N TYR A 549 27.13 37.52 -16.65
CA TYR A 549 26.62 36.70 -17.76
C TYR A 549 27.31 36.99 -19.11
N LYS A 550 28.50 37.58 -19.09
CA LYS A 550 29.33 37.75 -20.30
C LYS A 550 30.27 36.54 -20.43
N MET A 551 29.92 35.58 -21.28
CA MET A 551 30.64 34.30 -21.37
C MET A 551 31.91 34.30 -22.24
N ASN A 552 32.17 35.40 -22.94
CA ASN A 552 33.26 35.49 -23.91
C ASN A 552 34.52 36.19 -23.35
N SER A 553 34.38 37.04 -22.34
CA SER A 553 35.50 37.74 -21.72
C SER A 553 35.13 38.13 -20.29
N SER A 554 36.14 38.30 -19.43
CA SER A 554 35.94 38.59 -18.01
C SER A 554 36.91 39.65 -17.46
N CYS A 555 36.77 39.97 -16.17
CA CYS A 555 37.64 40.83 -15.37
C CYS A 555 37.67 40.33 -13.92
N ALA A 556 38.66 40.78 -13.14
CA ALA A 556 38.72 40.49 -11.70
C ALA A 556 37.48 41.04 -10.96
N ASP A 557 36.99 40.28 -9.97
CA ASP A 557 35.92 40.70 -9.05
C ASP A 557 36.50 41.17 -7.70
N ILE A 558 37.56 40.51 -7.23
CA ILE A 558 38.26 40.83 -5.99
C ILE A 558 39.75 40.88 -6.28
N LEU A 559 40.45 41.81 -5.63
CA LEU A 559 41.88 41.92 -5.68
C LEU A 559 42.46 41.96 -4.26
N LEU A 560 43.42 41.08 -4.01
CA LEU A 560 44.16 40.98 -2.75
C LEU A 560 45.55 41.58 -2.95
N PHE A 561 45.97 42.42 -2.01
CA PHE A 561 47.33 42.95 -1.94
C PHE A 561 48.10 42.22 -0.84
N ALA A 562 49.29 41.72 -1.15
CA ALA A 562 50.13 41.04 -0.16
C ALA A 562 50.86 42.07 0.71
N ALA A 563 50.96 41.82 2.03
CA ALA A 563 51.74 42.66 2.94
C ALA A 563 53.25 42.68 2.59
N PHE A 564 53.75 41.61 1.95
CA PHE A 564 55.12 41.55 1.44
C PHE A 564 55.18 40.98 0.01
N LYS A 565 55.39 39.66 -0.13
CA LYS A 565 55.40 38.93 -1.40
C LYS A 565 55.01 37.49 -1.15
N TRP A 566 54.03 36.99 -1.88
CA TRP A 566 53.67 35.57 -1.83
C TRP A 566 54.47 34.78 -2.86
N PRO A 567 55.13 33.67 -2.47
CA PRO A 567 55.57 32.61 -3.40
C PRO A 567 54.34 31.91 -3.98
N ILE A 568 54.33 31.64 -5.28
CA ILE A 568 53.14 31.10 -5.96
C ILE A 568 53.49 29.81 -6.70
N SER A 569 52.56 28.86 -6.67
CA SER A 569 52.63 27.61 -7.42
C SER A 569 52.28 27.80 -8.90
N LYS A 570 52.44 26.72 -9.68
CA LYS A 570 51.82 26.65 -11.01
C LYS A 570 50.31 26.50 -10.90
N PRO A 571 49.53 27.01 -11.88
CA PRO A 571 48.09 26.86 -11.86
C PRO A 571 47.65 25.39 -11.72
N SER A 572 46.90 25.06 -10.66
CA SER A 572 46.39 23.74 -10.32
C SER A 572 44.88 23.80 -9.99
N LEU A 573 44.23 22.63 -9.90
CA LEU A 573 42.83 22.56 -9.48
C LEU A 573 42.73 22.68 -7.96
N ILE A 574 41.58 23.17 -7.48
CA ILE A 574 41.30 23.38 -6.05
C ILE A 574 41.40 22.09 -5.19
N HIS A 575 41.35 20.92 -5.82
CA HIS A 575 41.42 19.61 -5.16
C HIS A 575 42.75 18.88 -5.37
N ASP A 576 43.69 19.46 -6.12
CA ASP A 576 45.03 18.90 -6.28
C ASP A 576 45.82 19.09 -4.98
N THR A 577 46.53 18.04 -4.54
CA THR A 577 47.24 18.04 -3.24
C THR A 577 48.75 18.19 -3.37
N LYS A 578 49.27 18.43 -4.58
CA LYS A 578 50.72 18.47 -4.87
C LYS A 578 51.05 19.70 -5.70
N ASP A 579 51.35 20.79 -5.03
CA ASP A 579 51.78 22.02 -5.67
C ASP A 579 53.31 22.12 -5.77
N THR A 580 53.78 22.62 -6.91
CA THR A 580 55.21 22.89 -7.15
C THR A 580 55.42 24.39 -7.28
N TYR A 581 56.27 24.94 -6.43
CA TYR A 581 56.63 26.36 -6.41
C TYR A 581 57.96 26.56 -7.16
N ASP A 582 57.91 27.29 -8.28
CA ASP A 582 59.07 27.56 -9.14
C ASP A 582 59.86 28.83 -8.71
N GLY A 583 59.56 29.39 -7.54
CA GLY A 583 60.20 30.61 -7.02
C GLY A 583 59.63 31.92 -7.56
N THR A 584 58.53 31.88 -8.32
CA THR A 584 57.77 33.06 -8.76
C THR A 584 57.03 33.71 -7.59
N THR A 585 57.13 35.03 -7.46
CA THR A 585 56.48 35.80 -6.38
C THR A 585 55.55 36.88 -6.94
N THR A 586 54.43 37.16 -6.25
CA THR A 586 53.51 38.26 -6.57
C THR A 586 53.23 39.12 -5.34
N SER A 587 52.81 40.36 -5.59
CA SER A 587 52.22 41.26 -4.61
C SER A 587 50.72 41.50 -4.82
N LYS A 588 50.15 41.03 -5.95
CA LYS A 588 48.73 41.19 -6.29
C LYS A 588 48.12 39.87 -6.73
N TYR A 589 46.97 39.53 -6.16
CA TYR A 589 46.24 38.30 -6.46
C TYR A 589 44.78 38.60 -6.76
N TRP A 590 44.28 38.18 -7.92
CA TRP A 590 42.87 38.43 -8.29
C TRP A 590 42.01 37.19 -8.14
N LEU A 591 40.72 37.40 -7.88
CA LEU A 591 39.68 36.37 -7.94
C LEU A 591 38.62 36.77 -8.97
N ASP A 592 38.24 35.82 -9.83
CA ASP A 592 37.15 35.93 -10.79
C ASP A 592 36.09 34.85 -10.53
N VAL A 593 34.87 35.26 -10.19
CA VAL A 593 33.72 34.36 -9.99
C VAL A 593 32.92 34.24 -11.30
N GLN A 594 32.83 33.02 -11.81
CA GLN A 594 32.10 32.65 -13.02
C GLN A 594 30.88 31.80 -12.69
N LEU A 595 29.71 32.25 -13.13
CA LEU A 595 28.49 31.46 -13.06
C LEU A 595 28.25 30.70 -14.37
N ARG A 596 27.72 29.49 -14.27
CA ARG A 596 27.40 28.62 -15.40
C ARG A 596 26.03 27.97 -15.20
N TRP A 597 25.37 27.64 -16.30
CA TRP A 597 24.23 26.72 -16.33
C TRP A 597 24.58 25.54 -17.23
N GLY A 598 24.98 24.42 -16.64
CA GLY A 598 25.38 23.21 -17.35
C GLY A 598 24.22 22.45 -17.99
N ASP A 599 24.56 21.53 -18.89
CA ASP A 599 23.63 20.57 -19.50
C ASP A 599 24.14 19.13 -19.31
N TYR A 600 23.42 18.12 -19.83
CA TYR A 600 23.82 16.72 -19.66
C TYR A 600 25.16 16.41 -20.34
N ASP A 601 25.50 17.06 -21.45
CA ASP A 601 26.74 16.81 -22.19
C ASP A 601 27.95 17.47 -21.53
N SER A 602 27.74 18.63 -20.93
CA SER A 602 28.79 19.47 -20.38
C SER A 602 28.32 20.07 -19.06
N HIS A 603 28.69 19.41 -17.98
CA HIS A 603 28.50 19.86 -16.59
C HIS A 603 29.73 19.57 -15.70
N ASP A 604 30.81 19.03 -16.27
CA ASP A 604 32.11 18.99 -15.61
C ASP A 604 32.61 20.43 -15.39
N ILE A 605 32.67 20.82 -14.12
CA ILE A 605 32.98 22.18 -13.70
C ILE A 605 34.49 22.44 -13.59
N GLU A 606 35.29 21.41 -13.31
CA GLU A 606 36.75 21.50 -13.21
C GLU A 606 37.35 21.80 -14.58
N ARG A 607 36.92 21.03 -15.58
CA ARG A 607 37.33 21.24 -16.97
C ARG A 607 36.91 22.62 -17.48
N TYR A 608 35.73 23.10 -17.07
CA TYR A 608 35.25 24.43 -17.42
C TYR A 608 36.10 25.54 -16.78
N ALA A 609 36.37 25.45 -15.48
CA ALA A 609 37.18 26.43 -14.75
C ALA A 609 38.58 26.57 -15.37
N ARG A 610 39.25 25.44 -15.62
CA ARG A 610 40.56 25.41 -16.27
C ARG A 610 40.54 26.00 -17.68
N ALA A 611 39.58 25.60 -18.50
CA ALA A 611 39.46 26.10 -19.87
C ALA A 611 39.27 27.62 -19.89
N LYS A 612 38.35 28.14 -19.06
CA LYS A 612 38.10 29.59 -18.97
C LYS A 612 39.26 30.37 -18.37
N PHE A 613 39.95 29.83 -17.38
CA PHE A 613 41.13 30.48 -16.82
C PHE A 613 42.21 30.65 -17.90
N LEU A 614 42.52 29.60 -18.66
CA LEU A 614 43.52 29.65 -19.73
C LEU A 614 43.06 30.55 -20.88
N ASP A 615 41.78 30.46 -21.28
CA ASP A 615 41.22 31.31 -22.34
C ASP A 615 41.31 32.79 -21.95
N TYR A 616 40.88 33.17 -20.74
CA TYR A 616 40.84 34.56 -20.32
C TYR A 616 42.21 35.15 -19.94
N THR A 617 43.16 34.35 -19.47
CA THR A 617 44.50 34.85 -19.14
C THR A 617 45.40 34.96 -20.37
N THR A 618 45.11 34.21 -21.44
CA THR A 618 45.85 34.29 -22.72
C THR A 618 45.21 35.22 -23.74
N ASP A 619 43.90 35.49 -23.66
CA ASP A 619 43.19 36.39 -24.56
C ASP A 619 43.41 37.87 -24.20
N ASN A 620 43.62 38.71 -25.22
CA ASN A 620 43.90 40.14 -25.06
C ASN A 620 42.65 40.97 -24.75
N ILE A 621 41.44 40.39 -24.79
CA ILE A 621 40.17 41.07 -24.50
C ILE A 621 39.91 41.13 -22.99
N SER A 622 40.31 40.10 -22.25
CA SER A 622 40.15 40.05 -20.79
C SER A 622 41.38 40.70 -20.14
N ILE A 623 41.14 41.62 -19.22
CA ILE A 623 42.22 42.37 -18.57
C ILE A 623 42.22 42.01 -17.09
N TYR A 624 43.31 41.40 -16.62
CA TYR A 624 43.55 41.13 -15.22
C TYR A 624 44.69 42.00 -14.66
N PRO A 625 44.60 42.47 -13.40
CA PRO A 625 45.61 43.36 -12.82
C PRO A 625 46.98 42.71 -12.52
N SER A 626 47.06 41.38 -12.53
CA SER A 626 48.29 40.60 -12.40
C SER A 626 48.17 39.26 -13.14
N PRO A 627 49.27 38.58 -13.49
CA PRO A 627 49.21 37.26 -14.13
C PRO A 627 48.81 36.13 -13.18
N THR A 628 48.64 36.41 -11.89
CA THR A 628 48.44 35.43 -10.82
C THR A 628 47.10 35.64 -10.14
N GLY A 629 46.26 34.61 -10.14
CA GLY A 629 44.93 34.67 -9.54
C GLY A 629 44.20 33.34 -9.58
N MET A 630 42.92 33.39 -9.19
CA MET A 630 42.01 32.26 -9.10
C MET A 630 40.74 32.54 -9.90
N LEU A 631 40.32 31.58 -10.73
CA LEU A 631 38.97 31.57 -11.30
C LEU A 631 38.11 30.53 -10.57
N VAL A 632 37.02 31.00 -9.97
CA VAL A 632 36.01 30.17 -9.28
C VAL A 632 34.82 29.98 -10.21
N ALA A 633 34.53 28.75 -10.60
CA ALA A 633 33.38 28.42 -11.44
C ALA A 633 32.28 27.73 -10.63
N ILE A 634 31.03 28.17 -10.81
CA ILE A 634 29.84 27.61 -10.14
C ILE A 634 28.80 27.22 -11.20
N ASP A 635 28.42 25.95 -11.24
CA ASP A 635 27.32 25.44 -12.05
C ASP A 635 26.01 25.45 -11.26
N LEU A 636 25.11 26.36 -11.63
CA LEU A 636 23.81 26.54 -10.98
C LEU A 636 22.79 25.43 -11.32
N ALA A 637 23.00 24.67 -12.41
CA ALA A 637 22.07 23.60 -12.81
C ALA A 637 22.33 22.30 -12.04
N TYR A 638 23.60 22.04 -11.71
CA TYR A 638 24.05 20.84 -11.01
C TYR A 638 24.57 21.10 -9.59
N ASN A 639 24.59 22.36 -9.18
CA ASN A 639 25.15 22.82 -7.91
C ASN A 639 26.59 22.32 -7.66
N LEU A 640 27.41 22.38 -8.70
CA LEU A 640 28.83 22.01 -8.66
C LEU A 640 29.69 23.27 -8.61
N HIS A 641 30.83 23.22 -7.96
CA HIS A 641 31.79 24.32 -7.94
C HIS A 641 33.21 23.78 -8.03
N SER A 642 34.10 24.54 -8.65
CA SER A 642 35.55 24.27 -8.68
C SER A 642 36.32 25.57 -8.88
N GLY A 643 37.58 25.57 -8.47
CA GLY A 643 38.54 26.62 -8.77
C GLY A 643 39.68 26.11 -9.65
N TYR A 644 40.27 27.00 -10.45
CA TYR A 644 41.59 26.80 -11.05
C TYR A 644 42.46 28.01 -10.71
N GLU A 645 43.57 27.78 -10.01
CA GLU A 645 44.28 28.84 -9.29
C GLU A 645 45.78 28.63 -9.27
N SER A 646 46.53 29.72 -9.08
CA SER A 646 47.95 29.64 -8.70
C SER A 646 48.04 29.83 -7.18
N TYR A 647 48.43 28.80 -6.42
CA TYR A 647 48.37 28.84 -4.95
C TYR A 647 49.48 29.70 -4.34
N PRO A 648 49.18 30.64 -3.41
CA PRO A 648 50.19 31.32 -2.61
C PRO A 648 50.68 30.42 -1.45
N SER A 649 51.98 30.38 -1.16
CA SER A 649 52.55 29.41 -0.19
C SER A 649 52.12 29.62 1.27
N SER A 650 51.57 30.80 1.61
CA SER A 650 51.01 31.09 2.94
C SER A 650 49.72 30.28 3.22
N TYR A 651 49.09 29.71 2.20
CA TYR A 651 47.87 28.90 2.33
C TYR A 651 48.14 27.43 2.74
N GLU A 652 49.39 26.94 2.65
CA GLU A 652 49.75 25.52 2.96
C GLU A 652 49.99 25.24 4.46
N GLN A 653 50.27 26.23 5.30
CA GLN A 653 50.77 25.99 6.67
C GLN A 653 49.71 25.65 7.73
N ASN A 654 48.43 25.64 7.39
CA ASN A 654 47.38 25.13 8.25
C ASN A 654 46.87 23.80 7.68
N ASN A 655 46.93 22.70 8.44
CA ASN A 655 46.12 21.50 8.15
C ASN A 655 44.60 21.78 8.31
N GLU A 656 44.24 23.00 8.74
CA GLU A 656 42.91 23.62 8.68
C GLU A 656 42.83 24.73 7.59
N GLY A 657 43.79 24.79 6.66
CA GLY A 657 43.88 25.68 5.49
C GLY A 657 42.85 25.35 4.41
N GLN A 658 41.69 24.87 4.84
CA GLN A 658 40.47 24.84 4.07
C GLN A 658 39.79 26.22 4.08
N SER A 659 40.44 27.33 4.42
CA SER A 659 39.74 28.62 4.67
C SER A 659 39.15 29.28 3.42
N SER A 660 39.80 29.24 2.25
CA SER A 660 39.22 29.71 0.97
C SER A 660 38.17 28.74 0.41
N ILE A 661 38.35 27.44 0.61
CA ILE A 661 37.44 26.36 0.17
C ILE A 661 36.19 26.26 1.07
N VAL A 662 36.35 26.45 2.39
CA VAL A 662 35.27 26.55 3.40
C VAL A 662 34.51 27.85 3.21
N CYS A 663 35.16 28.93 2.77
CA CYS A 663 34.46 30.15 2.37
C CYS A 663 33.48 29.89 1.24
N VAL A 664 33.95 29.37 0.09
CA VAL A 664 33.08 29.06 -1.07
C VAL A 664 32.02 28.00 -0.72
N LYS A 665 32.37 26.98 0.08
CA LYS A 665 31.40 26.00 0.60
C LYS A 665 30.36 26.65 1.52
N ARG A 666 30.75 27.48 2.48
CA ARG A 666 29.82 28.15 3.41
C ARG A 666 28.88 29.08 2.65
N THR A 667 29.37 29.87 1.69
CA THR A 667 28.56 30.88 0.98
C THR A 667 27.61 30.25 -0.04
N CYS A 668 28.03 29.17 -0.73
CA CYS A 668 27.14 28.41 -1.60
C CYS A 668 26.04 27.64 -0.84
N ILE A 669 26.30 27.20 0.41
CA ILE A 669 25.32 26.51 1.27
C ILE A 669 24.21 27.47 1.77
N HIS A 670 24.49 28.77 1.96
CA HIS A 670 23.51 29.74 2.45
C HIS A 670 22.50 30.24 1.39
N LEU A 671 22.75 30.00 0.10
CA LEU A 671 21.97 30.58 -0.99
C LEU A 671 20.57 29.97 -1.22
N ASN A 672 20.20 28.85 -0.58
CA ASN A 672 18.91 28.18 -0.89
C ASN A 672 18.28 27.31 0.24
N GLN A 673 18.61 27.49 1.51
CA GLN A 673 17.97 26.68 2.56
C GLN A 673 16.55 27.17 2.88
N LEU A 674 15.54 26.61 2.20
CA LEU A 674 14.36 26.17 2.95
C LEU A 674 14.89 25.16 3.96
N GLU A 675 14.78 25.46 5.26
CA GLU A 675 15.33 24.55 6.27
C GLU A 675 14.70 23.15 6.11
N PRO A 676 15.52 22.08 6.09
CA PRO A 676 15.03 20.74 5.81
C PRO A 676 14.04 20.29 6.87
N TYR A 677 13.00 19.57 6.47
CA TYR A 677 12.10 18.91 7.41
C TYR A 677 12.86 17.94 8.32
N LEU A 678 12.30 17.70 9.51
CA LEU A 678 12.84 16.69 10.41
C LEU A 678 12.68 15.30 9.76
N ASN A 679 13.81 14.65 9.50
CA ASN A 679 13.98 13.33 8.93
C ASN A 679 14.97 12.50 9.77
N THR A 680 15.29 11.29 9.33
CA THR A 680 16.18 10.38 10.08
C THR A 680 17.65 10.86 10.10
N GLN A 681 18.06 11.69 9.14
CA GLN A 681 19.44 12.17 9.02
C GLN A 681 19.72 13.36 9.97
N ASN A 682 18.78 14.30 10.11
CA ASN A 682 18.88 15.45 11.01
C ASN A 682 18.25 15.23 12.40
N TYR A 683 17.84 14.00 12.71
CA TYR A 683 17.20 13.64 13.98
C TYR A 683 18.02 14.02 15.22
N ALA A 684 19.35 14.03 15.12
CA ALA A 684 20.23 14.41 16.23
C ALA A 684 20.16 15.91 16.61
N GLU A 685 19.71 16.78 15.69
CA GLU A 685 19.58 18.23 15.94
C GLU A 685 18.58 18.56 17.07
N LEU A 686 17.63 17.65 17.33
CA LEU A 686 16.63 17.76 18.39
C LEU A 686 17.23 17.92 19.79
N PHE A 687 18.47 17.47 19.98
CA PHE A 687 19.16 17.44 21.28
C PHE A 687 20.26 18.49 21.40
N SER A 688 20.28 19.46 20.48
CA SER A 688 21.18 20.62 20.54
C SER A 688 20.91 21.51 21.77
N ASN A 689 21.69 22.58 21.94
CA ASN A 689 21.45 23.55 23.01
C ASN A 689 20.25 24.46 22.77
N GLN A 690 19.64 24.40 21.59
CA GLN A 690 18.46 25.19 21.26
C GLN A 690 17.20 24.60 21.93
N ILE A 691 16.28 25.46 22.34
CA ILE A 691 14.96 25.04 22.82
C ILE A 691 14.10 24.72 21.60
N ILE A 692 13.69 23.46 21.48
CA ILE A 692 12.90 22.94 20.37
C ILE A 692 11.58 22.40 20.92
N TRP A 693 10.46 22.74 20.29
CA TRP A 693 9.15 22.19 20.65
C TRP A 693 8.54 21.40 19.52
N PHE A 694 7.97 20.25 19.85
CA PHE A 694 7.01 19.54 19.00
C PHE A 694 5.60 20.05 19.28
N VAL A 695 4.83 20.32 18.23
CA VAL A 695 3.41 20.63 18.32
C VAL A 695 2.61 19.58 17.56
N ASP A 696 1.73 18.86 18.27
CA ASP A 696 0.80 17.89 17.69
C ASP A 696 -0.65 18.33 17.89
N ASP A 697 -1.36 18.50 16.77
CA ASP A 697 -2.78 18.92 16.72
C ASP A 697 -3.75 17.73 16.56
N THR A 698 -3.23 16.49 16.53
CA THR A 698 -4.02 15.29 16.21
C THR A 698 -5.23 15.09 17.13
N ASN A 699 -5.08 15.40 18.42
CA ASN A 699 -6.11 15.19 19.44
C ASN A 699 -6.84 16.46 19.88
N VAL A 700 -6.74 17.55 19.11
CA VAL A 700 -7.39 18.83 19.44
C VAL A 700 -8.89 18.77 19.19
N TYR A 701 -9.31 18.29 18.02
CA TYR A 701 -10.72 18.11 17.68
C TYR A 701 -11.07 16.63 17.59
N ARG A 702 -11.71 16.11 18.65
CA ARG A 702 -12.10 14.71 18.79
C ARG A 702 -13.62 14.58 18.76
N VAL A 703 -14.10 13.52 18.13
CA VAL A 703 -15.55 13.25 18.01
C VAL A 703 -15.89 11.80 18.34
N THR A 704 -17.03 11.61 18.98
CA THR A 704 -17.69 10.30 19.05
C THR A 704 -18.68 10.18 17.90
N ILE A 705 -18.52 9.14 17.09
CA ILE A 705 -19.36 8.88 15.93
C ILE A 705 -20.53 7.99 16.35
N HIS A 706 -21.74 8.44 16.07
CA HIS A 706 -22.97 7.69 16.24
C HIS A 706 -23.60 7.47 14.87
N LYS A 707 -23.68 6.21 14.44
CA LYS A 707 -24.46 5.85 13.26
C LYS A 707 -25.93 5.86 13.66
N THR A 708 -26.70 6.72 13.01
CA THR A 708 -28.16 6.79 13.16
C THR A 708 -28.81 5.59 12.47
N PHE A 709 -30.08 5.40 12.80
CA PHE A 709 -30.91 4.31 12.27
C PHE A 709 -30.96 4.26 10.72
N GLU A 710 -30.98 5.43 10.06
CA GLU A 710 -31.00 5.57 8.58
C GLU A 710 -29.63 5.31 7.92
N GLY A 711 -28.60 5.03 8.71
CA GLY A 711 -27.22 4.89 8.26
C GLY A 711 -26.43 6.20 8.21
N ASN A 712 -27.03 7.34 8.55
CA ASN A 712 -26.33 8.63 8.62
C ASN A 712 -25.35 8.65 9.81
N LEU A 713 -24.13 9.13 9.59
CA LEU A 713 -23.12 9.28 10.63
C LEU A 713 -23.28 10.66 11.27
N THR A 714 -23.65 10.70 12.55
CA THR A 714 -23.69 11.93 13.36
C THR A 714 -22.49 11.97 14.28
N THR A 715 -21.90 13.14 14.47
CA THR A 715 -20.70 13.33 15.29
C THR A 715 -20.99 14.24 16.46
N LYS A 716 -20.55 13.85 17.65
CA LYS A 716 -20.57 14.71 18.85
C LYS A 716 -19.13 15.04 19.26
N PRO A 717 -18.76 16.32 19.42
CA PRO A 717 -17.42 16.67 19.87
C PRO A 717 -17.23 16.28 21.33
N ILE A 718 -16.01 15.87 21.67
CA ILE A 718 -15.55 15.62 23.04
C ILE A 718 -14.34 16.50 23.34
N ASN A 719 -13.93 16.57 24.60
CA ASN A 719 -12.74 17.32 25.00
C ASN A 719 -11.49 16.80 24.25
N GLY A 720 -10.69 17.75 23.78
CA GLY A 720 -9.42 17.50 23.12
C GLY A 720 -8.26 18.10 23.90
N ALA A 721 -7.05 17.93 23.37
CA ALA A 721 -5.87 18.58 23.92
C ALA A 721 -4.84 18.90 22.83
N ILE A 722 -4.14 20.01 23.01
CA ILE A 722 -2.93 20.36 22.26
C ILE A 722 -1.74 19.81 23.03
N ILE A 723 -0.83 19.15 22.31
CA ILE A 723 0.39 18.58 22.86
C ILE A 723 1.56 19.44 22.39
N ILE A 724 2.23 20.09 23.33
CA ILE A 724 3.46 20.84 23.08
C ILE A 724 4.57 20.20 23.91
N PHE A 725 5.60 19.67 23.27
CA PHE A 725 6.57 18.80 23.92
C PHE A 725 8.02 19.22 23.62
N ASN A 726 8.85 19.33 24.66
CA ASN A 726 10.28 19.57 24.53
C ASN A 726 11.04 18.22 24.59
N PRO A 727 11.69 17.77 23.49
CA PRO A 727 12.36 16.48 23.43
C PRO A 727 13.64 16.41 24.25
N LYS A 728 14.26 17.55 24.59
CA LYS A 728 15.49 17.57 25.40
C LYS A 728 15.19 17.39 26.88
N THR A 729 14.21 18.14 27.40
CA THR A 729 13.89 18.15 28.83
C THR A 729 12.81 17.15 29.23
N GLY A 730 11.99 16.69 28.27
CA GLY A 730 10.82 15.86 28.55
C GLY A 730 9.57 16.65 28.96
N GLN A 731 9.66 17.98 29.00
CA GLN A 731 8.56 18.85 29.43
C GLN A 731 7.41 18.82 28.42
N LEU A 732 6.20 18.53 28.91
CA LEU A 732 4.95 18.51 28.16
C LEU A 732 4.04 19.63 28.68
N PHE A 733 3.70 20.56 27.79
CA PHE A 733 2.59 21.50 28.00
C PHE A 733 1.35 20.91 27.34
N LEU A 734 0.42 20.45 28.18
CA LEU A 734 -0.84 19.86 27.75
C LEU A 734 -1.96 20.89 27.93
N LYS A 735 -2.40 21.50 26.82
CA LYS A 735 -3.53 22.43 26.84
C LYS A 735 -4.82 21.68 26.56
N VAL A 736 -5.72 21.62 27.53
CA VAL A 736 -7.05 21.01 27.38
C VAL A 736 -7.97 21.96 26.63
N ILE A 737 -8.62 21.46 25.58
CA ILE A 737 -9.61 22.19 24.78
C ILE A 737 -11.00 21.61 25.09
N HIS A 738 -11.79 22.38 25.82
CA HIS A 738 -13.14 22.00 26.22
C HIS A 738 -14.15 22.10 25.05
N THR A 739 -15.22 21.29 25.11
CA THR A 739 -16.26 21.26 24.07
C THR A 739 -16.95 22.60 23.79
N SER A 740 -16.93 23.54 24.74
CA SER A 740 -17.48 24.89 24.58
C SER A 740 -16.84 25.68 23.43
N VAL A 741 -15.57 25.43 23.10
CA VAL A 741 -14.86 26.10 21.99
C VAL A 741 -15.51 25.79 20.63
N TRP A 742 -16.16 24.63 20.51
CA TRP A 742 -16.80 24.18 19.27
C TRP A 742 -18.26 24.63 19.13
N ALA A 743 -18.86 25.14 20.20
CA ALA A 743 -20.28 25.49 20.23
C ALA A 743 -20.59 26.64 19.24
N GLY A 744 -21.58 26.44 18.37
CA GLY A 744 -22.01 27.43 17.38
C GLY A 744 -21.09 27.62 16.16
N GLN A 745 -19.97 26.90 16.10
CA GLN A 745 -18.97 27.04 15.04
C GLN A 745 -19.17 26.04 13.88
N LYS A 746 -18.72 26.41 12.67
CA LYS A 746 -18.72 25.55 11.48
C LYS A 746 -17.28 25.30 11.01
N ARG A 747 -17.07 24.24 10.23
CA ARG A 747 -15.74 23.83 9.72
C ARG A 747 -14.70 23.60 10.84
N LEU A 748 -15.12 22.85 11.85
CA LEU A 748 -14.36 22.61 13.08
C LEU A 748 -12.95 22.04 12.85
N GLY A 749 -12.74 21.25 11.79
CA GLY A 749 -11.42 20.73 11.46
C GLY A 749 -10.40 21.79 11.01
N GLN A 750 -10.86 22.87 10.36
CA GLN A 750 -9.99 24.03 10.06
C GLN A 750 -9.81 24.86 11.34
N LEU A 751 -10.90 25.15 12.05
CA LEU A 751 -10.87 25.92 13.29
C LEU A 751 -9.91 25.33 14.33
N ALA A 752 -9.83 24.00 14.43
CA ALA A 752 -8.92 23.32 15.34
C ALA A 752 -7.45 23.69 15.12
N LYS A 753 -7.02 23.80 13.86
CA LYS A 753 -5.64 24.17 13.50
C LYS A 753 -5.34 25.63 13.87
N TRP A 754 -6.27 26.53 13.55
CA TRP A 754 -6.15 27.95 13.89
C TRP A 754 -6.15 28.15 15.41
N LYS A 755 -7.04 27.47 16.14
CA LYS A 755 -7.05 27.49 17.60
C LYS A 755 -5.79 26.91 18.22
N THR A 756 -5.20 25.88 17.59
CA THR A 756 -3.91 25.33 18.02
C THR A 756 -2.81 26.37 17.89
N ALA A 757 -2.71 27.02 16.72
CA ALA A 757 -1.71 28.06 16.48
C ALA A 757 -1.88 29.27 17.43
N GLU A 758 -3.12 29.68 17.69
CA GLU A 758 -3.45 30.75 18.63
C GLU A 758 -2.98 30.43 20.06
N GLU A 759 -3.27 29.22 20.57
CA GLU A 759 -2.87 28.80 21.92
C GLU A 759 -1.35 28.59 22.05
N VAL A 760 -0.69 28.10 20.99
CA VAL A 760 0.79 28.00 20.95
C VAL A 760 1.42 29.40 21.01
N ALA A 761 0.93 30.34 20.20
CA ALA A 761 1.42 31.72 20.23
C ALA A 761 1.15 32.40 21.59
N ALA A 762 -0.01 32.13 22.21
CA ALA A 762 -0.32 32.62 23.55
C ALA A 762 0.63 32.05 24.61
N LEU A 763 1.02 30.78 24.52
CA LEU A 763 2.00 30.17 25.42
C LEU A 763 3.39 30.81 25.25
N ILE A 764 3.85 31.04 24.01
CA ILE A 764 5.15 31.68 23.75
C ILE A 764 5.18 33.10 24.33
N ARG A 765 4.09 33.87 24.19
CA ARG A 765 3.96 35.20 24.80
C ARG A 765 3.99 35.19 26.33
N ALA A 766 3.58 34.09 26.94
CA ALA A 766 3.58 33.95 28.40
C ALA A 766 4.96 33.57 28.98
N LEU A 767 5.89 33.10 28.13
CA LEU A 767 7.24 32.70 28.56
C LEU A 767 8.25 33.85 28.43
N PRO A 768 9.24 33.94 29.36
CA PRO A 768 10.40 34.80 29.20
C PRO A 768 11.19 34.48 27.92
N VAL A 769 11.89 35.47 27.36
CA VAL A 769 12.59 35.34 26.07
C VAL A 769 13.66 34.25 26.10
N GLU A 770 14.24 33.96 27.28
CA GLU A 770 15.24 32.92 27.50
C GLU A 770 14.66 31.51 27.35
N GLU A 771 13.37 31.33 27.65
CA GLU A 771 12.66 30.04 27.59
C GLU A 771 11.87 29.86 26.29
N GLN A 772 11.83 30.89 25.44
CA GLN A 772 11.15 30.81 24.15
C GLN A 772 11.85 29.82 23.21
N PRO A 773 11.09 29.02 22.44
CA PRO A 773 11.67 28.07 21.50
C PRO A 773 12.34 28.82 20.35
N ARG A 774 13.52 28.36 19.93
CA ARG A 774 14.13 28.82 18.67
C ARG A 774 13.56 28.09 17.46
N GLN A 775 13.04 26.88 17.68
CA GLN A 775 12.48 26.06 16.61
C GLN A 775 11.20 25.36 17.08
N ILE A 776 10.17 25.39 16.24
CA ILE A 776 8.91 24.68 16.42
C ILE A 776 8.78 23.65 15.30
N ILE A 777 8.66 22.38 15.67
CA ILE A 777 8.47 21.27 14.75
C ILE A 777 7.02 20.82 14.80
N VAL A 778 6.38 20.83 13.65
CA VAL A 778 4.97 20.50 13.50
C VAL A 778 4.86 19.07 12.96
N THR A 779 4.08 18.23 13.63
CA THR A 779 3.84 16.83 13.19
C THR A 779 3.02 16.73 11.91
N ARG A 780 2.16 17.73 11.64
CA ARG A 780 1.23 17.75 10.51
C ARG A 780 1.36 19.02 9.68
N LYS A 781 1.65 18.87 8.39
CA LYS A 781 1.84 19.97 7.42
C LYS A 781 0.72 21.02 7.44
N GLY A 782 -0.51 20.63 7.75
CA GLY A 782 -1.66 21.54 7.79
C GLY A 782 -1.66 22.59 8.90
N LEU A 783 -0.72 22.52 9.86
CA LEU A 783 -0.56 23.51 10.93
C LEU A 783 0.59 24.52 10.64
N LEU A 784 1.38 24.31 9.57
CA LEU A 784 2.44 25.25 9.16
C LEU A 784 1.86 26.64 8.86
N ASP A 785 0.93 26.77 7.91
CA ASP A 785 0.38 28.08 7.53
C ASP A 785 -0.27 28.82 8.72
N PRO A 786 -1.12 28.19 9.57
CA PRO A 786 -1.66 28.88 10.75
C PRO A 786 -0.59 29.35 11.75
N LEU A 787 0.47 28.58 11.98
CA LEU A 787 1.55 28.98 12.88
C LEU A 787 2.38 30.12 12.29
N GLU A 788 2.69 30.09 10.98
CA GLU A 788 3.38 31.19 10.30
C GLU A 788 2.62 32.51 10.45
N VAL A 789 1.29 32.48 10.34
CA VAL A 789 0.45 33.67 10.50
C VAL A 789 0.40 34.15 11.96
N HIS A 790 0.28 33.24 12.94
CA HIS A 790 0.18 33.60 14.35
C HIS A 790 1.51 33.96 15.01
N LEU A 791 2.65 33.57 14.42
CA LEU A 791 4.00 33.83 14.91
C LEU A 791 4.73 34.94 14.14
N LEU A 792 4.01 35.76 13.36
CA LEU A 792 4.60 36.95 12.71
C LEU A 792 5.30 37.91 13.69
N ASP A 793 4.85 37.95 14.95
CA ASP A 793 5.46 38.74 16.02
C ASP A 793 6.84 38.19 16.47
N PHE A 794 7.19 36.96 16.08
CA PHE A 794 8.39 36.23 16.52
C PHE A 794 9.25 35.76 15.33
N PRO A 795 9.94 36.68 14.63
CA PRO A 795 10.69 36.36 13.40
C PRO A 795 11.90 35.44 13.62
N ASN A 796 12.36 35.29 14.86
CA ASN A 796 13.51 34.45 15.22
C ASN A 796 13.14 32.98 15.44
N ILE A 797 11.86 32.63 15.46
CA ILE A 797 11.40 31.25 15.69
C ILE A 797 11.23 30.56 14.34
N VAL A 798 11.98 29.49 14.12
CA VAL A 798 11.86 28.72 12.88
C VAL A 798 10.78 27.66 12.98
N ILE A 799 9.89 27.63 12.00
CA ILE A 799 8.80 26.65 11.91
C ILE A 799 9.19 25.57 10.90
N LYS A 800 9.38 24.32 11.36
CA LYS A 800 9.71 23.16 10.52
C LYS A 800 8.57 22.15 10.50
N GLY A 801 8.40 21.47 9.36
CA GLY A 801 7.61 20.25 9.27
C GLY A 801 8.43 19.00 9.65
N SER A 802 7.76 17.90 9.99
CA SER A 802 8.38 16.58 10.11
C SER A 802 7.88 15.62 9.04
N GLU A 803 8.78 14.81 8.49
CA GLU A 803 8.44 13.65 7.65
C GLU A 803 8.18 12.39 8.50
N LEU A 804 8.70 12.37 9.73
CA LEU A 804 8.52 11.27 10.67
C LEU A 804 7.10 11.32 11.26
N SER A 805 6.36 10.21 11.15
CA SER A 805 5.04 10.09 11.77
C SER A 805 5.18 9.75 13.25
N LEU A 806 5.52 10.73 14.09
CA LEU A 806 5.72 10.49 15.53
C LEU A 806 4.38 10.19 16.26
N PRO A 807 4.34 9.23 17.21
CA PRO A 807 3.11 8.71 17.78
C PRO A 807 2.59 9.50 19.01
N PHE A 808 2.76 10.83 19.03
CA PHE A 808 2.32 11.67 20.17
C PHE A 808 0.81 11.58 20.46
N GLN A 809 0.01 11.26 19.44
CA GLN A 809 -1.42 10.99 19.62
C GLN A 809 -1.72 9.86 20.63
N ALA A 810 -0.77 8.95 20.87
CA ALA A 810 -0.92 7.84 21.81
C ALA A 810 -0.83 8.29 23.28
N ILE A 811 -0.37 9.51 23.57
CA ILE A 811 -0.30 10.08 24.92
C ILE A 811 -1.69 10.06 25.59
N LEU A 812 -2.76 10.36 24.86
CA LEU A 812 -4.12 10.33 25.40
C LEU A 812 -4.63 8.92 25.74
N LYS A 813 -3.95 7.87 25.27
CA LYS A 813 -4.28 6.48 25.64
C LYS A 813 -3.75 6.10 27.03
N ILE A 814 -2.94 6.96 27.64
CA ILE A 814 -2.47 6.82 29.02
C ILE A 814 -3.59 7.32 29.94
N GLU A 815 -3.98 6.49 30.92
CA GLU A 815 -5.15 6.74 31.78
C GLU A 815 -5.06 8.09 32.51
N LYS A 816 -3.87 8.46 33.02
CA LYS A 816 -3.63 9.74 33.73
C LYS A 816 -4.02 10.95 32.87
N PHE A 817 -3.67 10.96 31.58
CA PHE A 817 -4.00 12.05 30.67
C PHE A 817 -5.42 11.96 30.13
N GLY A 818 -5.87 10.75 29.77
CA GLY A 818 -7.22 10.52 29.26
C GLY A 818 -8.30 10.97 30.25
N ASP A 819 -8.16 10.60 31.52
CA ASP A 819 -9.10 10.95 32.58
C ASP A 819 -9.09 12.45 32.89
N LEU A 820 -7.91 13.07 32.91
CA LEU A 820 -7.76 14.51 33.12
C LEU A 820 -8.52 15.31 32.05
N ILE A 821 -8.33 14.95 30.77
CA ILE A 821 -8.97 15.63 29.64
C ILE A 821 -10.49 15.41 29.65
N LEU A 822 -10.96 14.20 29.97
CA LEU A 822 -12.39 13.88 30.00
C LEU A 822 -13.13 14.53 31.19
N LYS A 823 -12.47 14.69 32.34
CA LYS A 823 -13.04 15.32 33.54
C LYS A 823 -12.99 16.84 33.51
N ALA A 824 -12.19 17.45 32.64
CA ALA A 824 -12.05 18.90 32.56
C ALA A 824 -13.38 19.58 32.17
N THR A 825 -13.76 20.59 32.97
CA THR A 825 -14.97 21.41 32.77
C THR A 825 -14.68 22.72 32.02
N GLU A 826 -13.41 23.14 31.96
CA GLU A 826 -12.97 24.37 31.31
C GLU A 826 -11.61 24.18 30.60
N PRO A 827 -11.22 25.07 29.67
CA PRO A 827 -9.89 25.01 29.05
C PRO A 827 -8.78 25.37 30.04
N SER A 828 -7.86 24.44 30.31
CA SER A 828 -6.75 24.62 31.26
C SER A 828 -5.41 24.18 30.65
N MET A 829 -4.30 24.81 31.07
CA MET A 829 -2.94 24.37 30.73
C MET A 829 -2.39 23.54 31.89
N VAL A 830 -1.83 22.37 31.60
CA VAL A 830 -1.24 21.48 32.62
C VAL A 830 0.16 21.06 32.21
N LEU A 831 1.10 21.14 33.14
CA LEU A 831 2.51 20.81 32.93
C LEU A 831 2.83 19.40 33.42
N PHE A 832 3.55 18.64 32.60
CA PHE A 832 4.06 17.32 32.94
C PHE A 832 5.51 17.15 32.48
N ASN A 833 6.21 16.15 33.02
CA ASN A 833 7.48 15.66 32.48
C ASN A 833 7.29 14.22 32.00
N LEU A 834 7.40 13.97 30.70
CA LEU A 834 7.24 12.63 30.11
C LEU A 834 8.42 11.69 30.38
N TYR A 835 9.57 12.21 30.83
CA TYR A 835 10.73 11.39 31.18
C TYR A 835 10.77 11.01 32.66
N ASP A 836 9.84 11.51 33.49
CA ASP A 836 9.88 11.35 34.93
C ASP A 836 11.28 11.70 35.49
N ASP A 837 12.07 10.69 35.87
CA ASP A 837 13.43 10.80 36.40
C ASP A 837 14.52 10.15 35.52
N TRP A 838 14.20 9.70 34.30
CA TRP A 838 15.14 8.99 33.41
C TRP A 838 16.41 9.78 33.09
N LEU A 839 16.35 11.11 33.04
CA LEU A 839 17.50 11.96 32.73
C LEU A 839 18.63 11.88 33.78
N LYS A 840 18.39 11.23 34.94
CA LYS A 840 19.43 10.95 35.93
C LYS A 840 20.37 9.82 35.50
N SER A 841 19.85 8.79 34.79
CA SER A 841 20.62 7.61 34.37
C SER A 841 20.91 7.58 32.86
N VAL A 842 20.04 8.16 32.03
CA VAL A 842 20.16 8.12 30.56
C VAL A 842 20.18 9.49 29.92
N SER A 843 20.79 9.58 28.73
CA SER A 843 20.80 10.81 27.93
C SER A 843 19.40 11.19 27.43
N SER A 844 19.20 12.47 27.08
CA SER A 844 17.95 12.95 26.47
C SER A 844 17.62 12.23 25.15
N PHE A 845 18.63 11.89 24.36
CA PHE A 845 18.48 11.10 23.13
C PHE A 845 17.88 9.71 23.40
N THR A 846 18.43 9.03 24.42
CA THR A 846 17.97 7.69 24.82
C THR A 846 16.58 7.75 25.45
N ALA A 847 16.33 8.73 26.32
CA ALA A 847 15.03 8.96 26.96
C ALA A 847 13.92 9.24 25.92
N PHE A 848 14.22 10.06 24.91
CA PHE A 848 13.29 10.30 23.81
C PHE A 848 13.03 9.04 22.99
N SER A 849 14.06 8.27 22.68
CA SER A 849 13.92 7.01 21.93
C SER A 849 13.08 5.97 22.69
N ARG A 850 13.29 5.85 24.01
CA ARG A 850 12.45 5.06 24.92
C ARG A 850 10.99 5.51 24.89
N LEU A 851 10.75 6.82 24.99
CA LEU A 851 9.40 7.38 24.92
C LEU A 851 8.71 7.06 23.59
N ILE A 852 9.39 7.26 22.46
CA ILE A 852 8.83 6.97 21.13
C ILE A 852 8.51 5.48 21.00
N LEU A 853 9.36 4.60 21.50
CA LEU A 853 9.13 3.15 21.48
C LEU A 853 7.85 2.78 22.27
N ILE A 854 7.69 3.32 23.48
CA ILE A 854 6.49 3.08 24.30
C ILE A 854 5.24 3.63 23.63
N LEU A 855 5.27 4.88 23.16
CA LEU A 855 4.13 5.51 22.50
C LEU A 855 3.76 4.79 21.20
N ARG A 856 4.74 4.29 20.44
CA ARG A 856 4.50 3.48 19.24
C ARG A 856 3.84 2.16 19.58
N ALA A 857 4.32 1.45 20.61
CA ALA A 857 3.72 0.20 21.07
C ALA A 857 2.26 0.42 21.54
N LEU A 858 1.99 1.49 22.29
CA LEU A 858 0.63 1.88 22.70
C LEU A 858 -0.25 2.29 21.51
N HIS A 859 0.35 2.88 20.47
CA HIS A 859 -0.37 3.21 19.24
C HIS A 859 -0.82 1.95 18.51
N VAL A 860 0.11 1.00 18.32
CA VAL A 860 -0.06 -0.25 17.58
C VAL A 860 -0.97 -1.25 18.31
N ALA A 861 -0.63 -1.61 19.55
CA ALA A 861 -1.30 -2.64 20.32
C ALA A 861 -1.41 -2.22 21.79
N HIS A 862 -2.37 -1.34 22.08
CA HIS A 862 -2.58 -0.73 23.40
C HIS A 862 -2.68 -1.74 24.55
N GLU A 863 -3.50 -2.79 24.40
CA GLU A 863 -3.70 -3.80 25.46
C GLU A 863 -2.42 -4.57 25.77
N LYS A 864 -1.70 -5.05 24.74
CA LYS A 864 -0.46 -5.83 24.90
C LYS A 864 0.67 -4.96 25.48
N ALA A 865 0.84 -3.74 24.97
CA ALA A 865 1.82 -2.82 25.48
C ALA A 865 1.60 -2.48 26.97
N ARG A 866 0.34 -2.35 27.40
CA ARG A 866 0.00 -2.13 28.82
C ARG A 866 0.38 -3.33 29.71
N ILE A 867 0.15 -4.55 29.22
CA ILE A 867 0.55 -5.77 29.95
C ILE A 867 2.07 -5.82 30.12
N ILE A 868 2.82 -5.47 29.06
CA ILE A 868 4.29 -5.40 29.11
C ILE A 868 4.76 -4.33 30.11
N LEU A 869 4.13 -3.15 30.14
CA LEU A 869 4.51 -2.06 31.05
C LEU A 869 4.16 -2.34 32.52
N LYS A 870 3.19 -3.22 32.81
CA LYS A 870 2.78 -3.57 34.18
C LYS A 870 2.61 -5.09 34.31
N PRO A 871 3.70 -5.87 34.29
CA PRO A 871 3.62 -7.32 34.29
C PRO A 871 3.24 -7.88 35.66
N ASN A 872 3.69 -7.24 36.74
CA ASN A 872 3.53 -7.69 38.13
C ASN A 872 3.02 -6.56 39.03
N LYS A 873 2.29 -6.91 40.10
CA LYS A 873 1.77 -5.96 41.10
C LYS A 873 2.88 -5.21 41.88
N ASN A 874 4.06 -5.82 42.00
CA ASN A 874 5.20 -5.25 42.72
C ASN A 874 5.79 -4.01 42.03
N VAL A 875 5.57 -3.86 40.72
CA VAL A 875 6.00 -2.70 39.95
C VAL A 875 4.98 -1.58 40.14
N ILE A 876 5.32 -0.63 41.01
CA ILE A 876 4.48 0.54 41.29
C ILE A 876 4.85 1.72 40.39
N THR A 877 3.85 2.52 40.03
CA THR A 877 4.04 3.85 39.43
C THR A 877 3.87 4.87 40.54
N GLN A 878 4.86 5.73 40.76
CA GLN A 878 4.74 6.78 41.77
C GLN A 878 3.62 7.76 41.40
N PRO A 879 2.93 8.41 42.36
CA PRO A 879 1.80 9.30 42.08
C PRO A 879 2.14 10.49 41.17
N ASN A 880 3.35 11.05 41.35
CA ASN A 880 3.91 12.13 40.54
C ASN A 880 4.43 11.65 39.17
N HIS A 881 4.76 10.37 39.01
CA HIS A 881 5.29 9.80 37.77
C HIS A 881 4.18 9.35 36.80
N ILE A 882 4.57 9.07 35.56
CA ILE A 882 3.69 8.56 34.51
C ILE A 882 3.99 7.08 34.26
N TRP A 883 5.28 6.72 34.26
CA TRP A 883 5.77 5.39 33.93
C TRP A 883 6.06 4.55 35.18
N PRO A 884 6.03 3.20 35.08
CA PRO A 884 6.46 2.33 36.17
C PRO A 884 7.90 2.65 36.60
N THR A 885 8.16 2.64 37.91
CA THR A 885 9.53 2.80 38.45
C THR A 885 10.26 1.48 38.32
N LEU A 886 11.30 1.45 37.49
CA LEU A 886 12.06 0.26 37.13
C LEU A 886 13.55 0.59 37.09
N THR A 887 14.36 -0.45 37.27
CA THR A 887 15.82 -0.38 37.10
C THR A 887 16.21 -0.31 35.62
N ASP A 888 17.42 0.16 35.30
CA ASP A 888 17.87 0.29 33.91
C ASP A 888 17.90 -1.07 33.17
N ASP A 889 18.27 -2.17 33.85
CA ASP A 889 18.26 -3.52 33.29
C ASP A 889 16.84 -4.03 32.96
N GLU A 890 15.86 -3.68 33.80
CA GLU A 890 14.45 -3.99 33.55
C GLU A 890 13.90 -3.17 32.38
N TRP A 891 14.30 -1.90 32.26
CA TRP A 891 13.97 -1.06 31.11
C TRP A 891 14.49 -1.66 29.81
N VAL A 892 15.73 -2.15 29.77
CA VAL A 892 16.30 -2.79 28.57
C VAL A 892 15.47 -4.02 28.16
N LYS A 893 15.09 -4.88 29.11
CA LYS A 893 14.24 -6.05 28.81
C LYS A 893 12.88 -5.64 28.25
N MET A 894 12.22 -4.65 28.85
CA MET A 894 10.95 -4.14 28.36
C MET A 894 11.06 -3.47 26.99
N GLU A 895 12.11 -2.69 26.73
CA GLU A 895 12.33 -2.07 25.42
C GLU A 895 12.44 -3.13 24.31
N VAL A 896 13.12 -4.24 24.57
CA VAL A 896 13.20 -5.37 23.62
C VAL A 896 11.80 -5.96 23.35
N GLU A 897 10.98 -6.15 24.37
CA GLU A 897 9.62 -6.65 24.19
C GLU A 897 8.71 -5.69 23.42
N LEU A 898 8.79 -4.39 23.71
CA LEU A 898 8.03 -3.35 23.00
C LEU A 898 8.46 -3.26 21.53
N LYS A 899 9.77 -3.33 21.25
CA LYS A 899 10.30 -3.40 19.89
C LYS A 899 9.76 -4.62 19.14
N ASN A 900 9.82 -5.80 19.77
CA ASN A 900 9.33 -7.03 19.16
C ASN A 900 7.82 -6.97 18.88
N LEU A 901 7.03 -6.35 19.77
CA LEU A 901 5.60 -6.15 19.57
C LEU A 901 5.30 -5.29 18.33
N ILE A 902 6.04 -4.19 18.15
CA ILE A 902 5.89 -3.29 16.99
C ILE A 902 6.27 -4.02 15.70
N LEU A 903 7.41 -4.72 15.70
CA LEU A 903 7.90 -5.44 14.52
C LEU A 903 6.98 -6.60 14.14
N GLN A 904 6.45 -7.36 15.10
CA GLN A 904 5.50 -8.45 14.85
C GLN A 904 4.18 -7.94 14.27
N ASP A 905 3.68 -6.80 14.73
CA ASP A 905 2.49 -6.19 14.15
C ASP A 905 2.73 -5.69 12.72
N TYR A 906 3.88 -5.05 12.48
CA TYR A 906 4.29 -4.63 11.14
C TYR A 906 4.41 -5.83 10.19
N ALA A 907 5.11 -6.88 10.62
CA ALA A 907 5.28 -8.14 9.91
C ALA A 907 3.92 -8.78 9.57
N LYS A 908 3.00 -8.82 10.54
CA LYS A 908 1.66 -9.38 10.34
C LYS A 908 0.78 -8.55 9.39
N LYS A 909 0.95 -7.22 9.36
CA LYS A 909 0.17 -6.33 8.48
C LYS A 909 0.67 -6.35 7.04
N ASN A 910 1.98 -6.51 6.85
CA ASN A 910 2.63 -6.42 5.55
C ASN A 910 3.08 -7.80 5.01
N ASN A 911 2.83 -8.87 5.75
CA ASN A 911 3.27 -10.25 5.47
C ASN A 911 4.79 -10.34 5.18
N VAL A 912 5.60 -9.72 6.04
CA VAL A 912 7.07 -9.71 5.94
C VAL A 912 7.65 -10.45 7.14
N ASN A 913 8.70 -11.25 6.94
CA ASN A 913 9.40 -11.86 8.07
C ASN A 913 10.20 -10.82 8.87
N VAL A 914 10.06 -10.78 10.19
CA VAL A 914 10.80 -9.82 11.05
C VAL A 914 12.32 -9.96 10.88
N GLN A 915 12.81 -11.17 10.60
CA GLN A 915 14.24 -11.44 10.48
C GLN A 915 14.88 -10.89 9.19
N SER A 916 14.09 -10.56 8.15
CA SER A 916 14.62 -10.02 6.90
C SER A 916 14.88 -8.51 6.97
N LEU A 917 14.46 -7.84 8.05
CA LEU A 917 14.59 -6.39 8.23
C LEU A 917 16.01 -5.97 8.64
N THR A 918 16.54 -4.97 7.95
CA THR A 918 17.80 -4.32 8.30
C THR A 918 17.63 -3.37 9.51
N GLN A 919 18.73 -3.00 10.17
CA GLN A 919 18.68 -2.08 11.32
C GLN A 919 18.15 -0.68 10.95
N MET A 920 18.41 -0.22 9.72
CA MET A 920 17.86 1.05 9.23
C MET A 920 16.34 0.95 9.06
N GLU A 921 15.83 -0.13 8.46
CA GLU A 921 14.39 -0.35 8.31
C GLU A 921 13.68 -0.49 9.66
N ILE A 922 14.29 -1.19 10.63
CA ILE A 922 13.75 -1.30 11.99
C ILE A 922 13.61 0.09 12.62
N ARG A 923 14.64 0.94 12.50
CA ARG A 923 14.61 2.32 13.00
C ARG A 923 13.50 3.13 12.32
N ASP A 924 13.38 3.03 11.00
CA ASP A 924 12.40 3.78 10.23
C ASP A 924 10.95 3.33 10.53
N ILE A 925 10.72 2.03 10.76
CA ILE A 925 9.43 1.48 11.23
C ILE A 925 9.06 2.07 12.60
N ILE A 926 10.02 2.14 13.53
CA ILE A 926 9.79 2.69 14.87
C ILE A 926 9.52 4.21 14.80
N LEU A 927 10.22 4.93 13.93
CA LEU A 927 10.01 6.37 13.71
C LEU A 927 8.77 6.66 12.85
N GLY A 928 8.17 5.65 12.22
CA GLY A 928 6.90 5.73 11.51
C GLY A 928 7.01 6.24 10.07
N MET A 929 8.12 5.96 9.40
CA MET A 929 8.26 6.23 7.96
C MET A 929 7.49 5.18 7.13
N GLU A 930 6.90 5.60 6.01
CA GLU A 930 6.21 4.71 5.08
C GLU A 930 7.25 3.96 4.22
N MET A 931 7.48 2.68 4.54
CA MET A 931 8.36 1.81 3.76
C MET A 931 7.59 1.14 2.61
N SER A 932 8.22 1.01 1.44
CA SER A 932 7.78 0.03 0.44
C SER A 932 8.10 -1.37 0.94
N ALA A 933 7.14 -2.30 0.83
CA ALA A 933 7.37 -3.71 1.17
C ALA A 933 8.64 -4.23 0.46
N PRO A 934 9.58 -4.88 1.19
CA PRO A 934 10.77 -5.44 0.59
C PRO A 934 10.41 -6.46 -0.50
N ASN A 935 11.21 -6.51 -1.58
CA ASN A 935 10.97 -7.45 -2.68
C ASN A 935 11.16 -8.90 -2.20
N LEU A 936 10.10 -9.70 -2.30
CA LEU A 936 10.04 -11.16 -2.02
C LEU A 936 11.20 -11.98 -2.65
N GLN A 937 11.87 -11.48 -3.69
CA GLN A 937 13.04 -12.13 -4.31
C GLN A 937 14.29 -12.17 -3.42
N LYS A 938 14.49 -11.19 -2.52
CA LYS A 938 15.60 -11.25 -1.56
C LYS A 938 15.34 -12.31 -0.48
N GLU A 939 14.06 -12.51 -0.12
CA GLU A 939 13.64 -13.52 0.85
C GLU A 939 13.85 -14.93 0.31
N THR A 940 13.49 -15.22 -0.95
CA THR A 940 13.69 -16.55 -1.53
C THR A 940 15.17 -16.94 -1.64
N ILE A 941 16.08 -16.01 -1.95
CA ILE A 941 17.52 -16.31 -2.03
C ILE A 941 18.10 -16.58 -0.63
N GLN A 942 17.72 -15.78 0.37
CA GLN A 942 18.16 -15.99 1.75
C GLN A 942 17.55 -17.24 2.40
N ASP A 943 16.30 -17.59 2.08
CA ASP A 943 15.65 -18.80 2.58
C ASP A 943 16.24 -20.06 1.93
N ILE A 944 16.65 -20.00 0.66
CA ILE A 944 17.40 -21.09 0.00
C ILE A 944 18.78 -21.26 0.64
N GLU A 945 19.49 -20.16 0.96
CA GLU A 945 20.78 -20.23 1.67
C GLU A 945 20.63 -20.71 3.12
N LYS A 946 19.54 -20.35 3.81
CA LYS A 946 19.23 -20.84 5.16
C LYS A 946 18.82 -22.31 5.14
N GLN A 947 17.99 -22.76 4.20
CA GLN A 947 17.66 -24.18 4.04
C GLN A 947 18.89 -25.01 3.71
N ALA A 948 19.83 -24.48 2.92
CA ALA A 948 21.11 -25.14 2.66
C ALA A 948 22.01 -25.23 3.92
N LYS A 949 21.95 -24.24 4.83
CA LYS A 949 22.67 -24.24 6.11
C LYS A 949 22.00 -25.11 7.18
N GLU A 950 20.67 -25.12 7.26
CA GLU A 950 19.90 -25.93 8.22
C GLU A 950 19.91 -27.41 7.85
N ALA A 951 20.02 -27.76 6.56
CA ALA A 951 20.26 -29.12 6.11
C ALA A 951 21.63 -29.68 6.55
N ALA A 952 22.59 -28.81 6.91
CA ALA A 952 23.93 -29.21 7.33
C ALA A 952 24.07 -29.47 8.85
N GLN A 953 23.08 -29.11 9.68
CA GLN A 953 23.14 -29.30 11.13
C GLN A 953 21.78 -29.74 11.71
N GLN A 954 21.53 -31.05 11.72
CA GLN A 954 20.52 -31.65 12.59
C GLN A 954 21.18 -32.71 13.50
N THR A 955 21.30 -32.40 14.78
CA THR A 955 21.57 -33.37 15.86
C THR A 955 20.45 -33.28 16.89
N ALA A 956 19.76 -34.40 17.11
CA ALA A 956 18.69 -34.51 18.11
C ALA A 956 19.27 -34.44 19.53
N THR A 957 18.69 -33.62 20.40
CA THR A 957 19.07 -33.52 21.82
C THR A 957 18.04 -34.24 22.70
N THR A 958 18.51 -35.02 23.66
CA THR A 958 17.64 -35.80 24.57
C THR A 958 17.46 -35.02 25.87
N VAL A 959 16.23 -34.67 26.23
CA VAL A 959 15.91 -33.93 27.46
C VAL A 959 15.19 -34.85 28.44
N LYS A 960 15.62 -34.84 29.71
CA LYS A 960 14.97 -35.60 30.79
C LYS A 960 13.91 -34.73 31.50
N THR A 961 12.71 -35.26 31.68
CA THR A 961 11.60 -34.61 32.42
C THR A 961 10.87 -35.64 33.28
N SER A 962 10.29 -35.25 34.43
CA SER A 962 9.59 -36.17 35.33
C SER A 962 8.06 -36.01 35.28
N ASN A 963 7.33 -37.12 35.45
CA ASN A 963 5.86 -37.08 35.52
C ASN A 963 5.35 -36.83 36.95
N VAL A 964 4.04 -36.65 37.15
CA VAL A 964 3.39 -36.29 38.44
C VAL A 964 3.69 -37.27 39.59
N PHE A 965 4.15 -38.48 39.28
CA PHE A 965 4.57 -39.51 40.24
C PHE A 965 6.10 -39.60 40.47
N GLY A 966 6.90 -38.70 39.89
CA GLY A 966 8.34 -38.62 40.11
C GLY A 966 9.23 -39.51 39.23
N GLU A 967 8.68 -40.19 38.23
CA GLU A 967 9.46 -41.01 37.29
C GLU A 967 10.09 -40.16 36.17
N GLU A 968 11.40 -40.33 35.93
CA GLU A 968 12.16 -39.63 34.87
C GLU A 968 11.91 -40.26 33.48
N LEU A 969 11.40 -39.45 32.55
CA LEU A 969 11.26 -39.77 31.12
C LEU A 969 12.31 -39.02 30.30
N ALA A 970 12.99 -39.72 29.39
CA ALA A 970 13.89 -39.14 28.41
C ALA A 970 13.18 -39.01 27.06
N VAL A 971 12.99 -37.77 26.57
CA VAL A 971 12.36 -37.49 25.27
C VAL A 971 13.40 -36.90 24.32
N GLN A 972 13.51 -37.46 23.11
CA GLN A 972 14.36 -36.92 22.05
C GLN A 972 13.61 -35.83 21.29
N VAL A 973 14.09 -34.59 21.37
CA VAL A 973 13.50 -33.43 20.71
C VAL A 973 14.30 -33.14 19.44
N THR A 974 13.63 -33.14 18.29
CA THR A 974 14.26 -32.90 16.98
C THR A 974 14.06 -31.47 16.46
N LYS A 975 13.14 -30.67 17.05
CA LYS A 975 12.85 -29.30 16.62
C LYS A 975 12.92 -28.30 17.78
N PRO A 976 13.56 -27.11 17.63
CA PRO A 976 13.72 -26.13 18.70
C PRO A 976 12.40 -25.50 19.21
N TYR A 977 11.32 -25.54 18.42
CA TYR A 977 10.01 -24.98 18.80
C TYR A 977 9.34 -25.77 19.93
N GLU A 978 9.61 -27.07 20.04
CA GLU A 978 9.03 -27.93 21.08
C GLU A 978 9.61 -27.62 22.48
N ASN A 979 10.72 -26.86 22.56
CA ASN A 979 11.28 -26.37 23.82
C ASN A 979 10.56 -25.13 24.37
N GLN A 980 9.64 -24.49 23.63
CA GLN A 980 8.75 -23.47 24.18
C GLN A 980 7.60 -24.14 24.96
N SER A 981 7.95 -24.72 26.10
CA SER A 981 7.06 -24.96 27.24
C SER A 981 5.69 -25.55 26.90
N PHE A 982 5.56 -26.88 27.04
CA PHE A 982 4.37 -27.43 27.69
C PHE A 982 4.29 -26.81 29.10
N SER A 983 3.77 -25.58 29.20
CA SER A 983 3.40 -24.94 30.45
C SER A 983 2.13 -25.62 30.94
N SER A 984 2.31 -26.68 31.72
CA SER A 984 1.23 -27.29 32.49
C SER A 984 0.67 -26.22 33.43
N HIS A 985 -0.62 -25.91 33.25
CA HIS A 985 -1.41 -24.83 33.84
C HIS A 985 -1.40 -23.51 33.08
N SER A 986 -2.58 -23.18 32.51
CA SER A 986 -2.91 -21.82 32.09
C SER A 986 -2.65 -20.83 33.25
N ASP A 987 -1.69 -19.94 33.11
CA ASP A 987 -1.43 -18.92 34.13
C ASP A 987 -2.65 -17.99 34.22
N TRP A 988 -3.48 -18.23 35.24
CA TRP A 988 -4.71 -17.47 35.47
C TRP A 988 -4.40 -16.03 35.90
N ARG A 989 -3.17 -15.74 36.38
CA ARG A 989 -2.76 -14.40 36.81
C ARG A 989 -2.62 -13.45 35.62
N VAL A 990 -1.94 -13.90 34.55
CA VAL A 990 -1.83 -13.13 33.30
C VAL A 990 -3.20 -12.85 32.71
N ARG A 991 -4.11 -13.83 32.74
CA ARG A 991 -5.50 -13.65 32.27
C ARG A 991 -6.30 -12.69 33.15
N ALA A 992 -6.12 -12.74 34.46
CA ALA A 992 -6.77 -11.81 35.38
C ALA A 992 -6.34 -10.36 35.13
N ILE A 993 -5.05 -10.12 34.89
CA ILE A 993 -4.53 -8.80 34.51
C ILE A 993 -5.13 -8.35 33.18
N ALA A 994 -5.15 -9.22 32.17
CA ALA A 994 -5.74 -8.90 30.87
C ALA A 994 -7.25 -8.59 30.97
N ALA A 995 -8.00 -9.31 31.80
CA ALA A 995 -9.43 -9.08 32.01
C ALA A 995 -9.74 -7.69 32.57
N THR A 996 -8.83 -7.07 33.34
CA THR A 996 -9.02 -5.70 33.84
C THR A 996 -9.14 -4.65 32.73
N SER A 997 -8.68 -4.96 31.52
CA SER A 997 -8.76 -4.06 30.35
C SER A 997 -10.07 -4.17 29.57
N LEU A 998 -10.96 -5.13 29.88
CA LEU A 998 -12.18 -5.39 29.11
C LEU A 998 -13.13 -4.19 29.01
N TYR A 999 -13.15 -3.32 30.03
CA TYR A 999 -13.97 -2.12 30.01
C TYR A 999 -13.64 -1.18 28.84
N LEU A 1000 -12.39 -1.16 28.36
CA LEU A 1000 -11.95 -0.32 27.24
C LEU A 1000 -12.63 -0.73 25.93
N ARG A 1001 -12.89 -2.02 25.73
CA ARG A 1001 -13.57 -2.53 24.53
C ARG A 1001 -15.02 -2.06 24.43
N THR A 1002 -15.62 -1.70 25.56
CA THR A 1002 -16.98 -1.15 25.60
C THR A 1002 -17.13 0.23 24.97
N ASN A 1003 -16.02 0.90 24.65
CA ASN A 1003 -16.03 2.16 23.89
C ASN A 1003 -16.36 1.93 22.41
N HIS A 1004 -16.06 0.75 21.88
CA HIS A 1004 -16.25 0.38 20.48
C HIS A 1004 -17.15 -0.86 20.40
N ILE A 1005 -18.46 -0.63 20.39
CA ILE A 1005 -19.46 -1.70 20.28
C ILE A 1005 -20.07 -1.69 18.88
N PHE A 1006 -19.87 -2.77 18.13
CA PHE A 1006 -20.47 -3.00 16.83
C PHE A 1006 -21.74 -3.83 17.00
N VAL A 1007 -22.85 -3.32 16.49
CA VAL A 1007 -24.11 -4.05 16.44
C VAL A 1007 -24.29 -4.58 15.02
N ASN A 1008 -24.38 -5.89 14.90
CA ASN A 1008 -24.54 -6.58 13.62
C ASN A 1008 -25.99 -7.06 13.51
N SER A 1009 -26.83 -6.19 12.93
CA SER A 1009 -28.25 -6.41 12.70
C SER A 1009 -28.56 -6.40 11.20
N ASP A 1010 -29.51 -7.23 10.76
CA ASP A 1010 -30.09 -7.15 9.42
C ASP A 1010 -31.10 -5.99 9.31
N ASP A 1011 -31.53 -5.70 8.07
CA ASP A 1011 -32.56 -4.68 7.78
C ASP A 1011 -33.89 -4.99 8.48
N ILE A 1012 -34.68 -3.96 8.83
CA ILE A 1012 -35.94 -4.16 9.55
C ILE A 1012 -36.90 -5.03 8.73
N LYS A 1013 -37.30 -6.16 9.29
CA LYS A 1013 -38.48 -6.92 8.84
C LYS A 1013 -39.74 -6.33 9.48
N GLN A 1014 -40.80 -6.12 8.70
CA GLN A 1014 -42.08 -5.58 9.21
C GLN A 1014 -42.80 -6.51 10.21
N THR A 1015 -42.41 -7.79 10.27
CA THR A 1015 -43.07 -8.85 11.03
C THR A 1015 -42.27 -9.37 12.22
N GLY A 1016 -41.04 -8.92 12.45
CA GLY A 1016 -40.15 -9.44 13.51
C GLY A 1016 -40.11 -8.55 14.76
N PHE A 1017 -39.72 -9.12 15.91
CA PHE A 1017 -39.50 -8.36 17.14
C PHE A 1017 -38.18 -7.57 17.09
N THR A 1018 -38.17 -6.38 17.68
CA THR A 1018 -36.96 -5.57 17.88
C THR A 1018 -36.57 -5.56 19.35
N TYR A 1019 -35.35 -6.00 19.65
CA TYR A 1019 -34.84 -6.06 21.02
C TYR A 1019 -34.03 -4.82 21.36
N VAL A 1020 -34.29 -4.20 22.51
CA VAL A 1020 -33.60 -3.01 22.97
C VAL A 1020 -32.83 -3.34 24.25
N LEU A 1021 -31.50 -3.33 24.15
CA LEU A 1021 -30.59 -3.62 25.26
C LEU A 1021 -30.01 -2.32 25.85
N PRO A 1022 -30.16 -2.09 27.17
CA PRO A 1022 -29.51 -0.98 27.85
C PRO A 1022 -27.98 -1.09 27.83
N LYS A 1023 -27.29 0.02 27.53
CA LYS A 1023 -25.82 0.00 27.52
C LYS A 1023 -25.21 -0.26 28.89
N ASN A 1024 -25.87 0.15 29.99
CA ASN A 1024 -25.30 -0.01 31.33
C ASN A 1024 -25.10 -1.49 31.71
N ILE A 1025 -26.09 -2.34 31.44
CA ILE A 1025 -26.01 -3.77 31.77
C ILE A 1025 -25.06 -4.49 30.82
N LEU A 1026 -25.06 -4.15 29.54
CA LEU A 1026 -24.10 -4.68 28.58
C LEU A 1026 -22.64 -4.35 28.95
N LYS A 1027 -22.36 -3.09 29.30
CA LYS A 1027 -21.01 -2.66 29.72
C LYS A 1027 -20.54 -3.45 30.93
N LYS A 1028 -21.40 -3.63 31.93
CA LYS A 1028 -21.03 -4.41 33.13
C LYS A 1028 -20.85 -5.89 32.81
N PHE A 1029 -21.70 -6.49 31.97
CA PHE A 1029 -21.57 -7.88 31.53
C PHE A 1029 -20.24 -8.15 30.79
N ILE A 1030 -19.81 -7.23 29.92
CA ILE A 1030 -18.50 -7.31 29.28
C ILE A 1030 -17.36 -7.16 30.29
N SER A 1031 -17.49 -6.24 31.24
CA SER A 1031 -16.41 -5.95 32.21
C SER A 1031 -16.16 -7.07 33.21
N ILE A 1032 -17.17 -7.91 33.49
CA ILE A 1032 -17.03 -9.05 34.41
C ILE A 1032 -16.50 -10.33 33.73
N ALA A 1033 -16.39 -10.35 32.40
CA ALA A 1033 -16.08 -11.55 31.63
C ALA A 1033 -14.60 -11.94 31.66
N ASP A 1034 -14.27 -13.07 31.02
CA ASP A 1034 -12.90 -13.47 30.68
C ASP A 1034 -12.69 -13.40 29.15
N LEU A 1035 -11.45 -13.21 28.72
CA LEU A 1035 -11.13 -13.10 27.28
C LEU A 1035 -11.25 -14.42 26.53
N LYS A 1036 -11.04 -15.55 27.21
CA LYS A 1036 -11.00 -16.88 26.59
C LYS A 1036 -12.18 -17.74 27.02
N THR A 1037 -12.57 -17.65 28.28
CA THR A 1037 -13.61 -18.48 28.89
C THR A 1037 -14.98 -17.82 28.69
N GLN A 1038 -15.94 -18.56 28.16
CA GLN A 1038 -17.29 -18.05 27.94
C GLN A 1038 -18.04 -17.90 29.27
N ILE A 1039 -18.87 -16.86 29.34
CA ILE A 1039 -19.86 -16.67 30.42
C ILE A 1039 -21.23 -16.43 29.79
N ALA A 1040 -22.29 -16.90 30.44
CA ALA A 1040 -23.68 -16.80 30.00
C ALA A 1040 -24.58 -16.17 31.06
N ALA A 1041 -25.71 -15.60 30.64
CA ALA A 1041 -26.75 -15.10 31.53
C ALA A 1041 -28.12 -15.09 30.84
N TYR A 1042 -29.20 -15.12 31.62
CA TYR A 1042 -30.57 -15.05 31.10
C TYR A 1042 -31.05 -13.62 30.94
N LEU A 1043 -31.86 -13.38 29.90
CA LEU A 1043 -32.46 -12.09 29.55
C LEU A 1043 -33.93 -12.06 29.97
N TYR A 1044 -34.31 -11.01 30.69
CA TYR A 1044 -35.70 -10.73 31.05
C TYR A 1044 -36.09 -9.32 30.65
N GLY A 1045 -37.31 -9.14 30.17
CA GLY A 1045 -37.77 -7.85 29.69
C GLY A 1045 -39.28 -7.72 29.62
N ILE A 1046 -39.73 -6.65 28.98
CA ILE A 1046 -41.14 -6.37 28.76
C ILE A 1046 -41.30 -5.54 27.48
N SER A 1047 -42.45 -5.67 26.81
CA SER A 1047 -42.83 -4.74 25.75
C SER A 1047 -43.30 -3.39 26.33
N PRO A 1048 -42.89 -2.26 25.73
CA PRO A 1048 -43.44 -0.97 26.11
C PRO A 1048 -44.95 -0.93 25.75
N PRO A 1049 -45.77 -0.20 26.52
CA PRO A 1049 -47.23 -0.16 26.30
C PRO A 1049 -47.60 0.39 24.92
N ASP A 1050 -46.74 1.24 24.35
CA ASP A 1050 -46.96 1.88 23.05
C ASP A 1050 -46.67 0.96 21.86
N ASN A 1051 -45.88 -0.11 22.03
CA ASN A 1051 -45.50 -0.99 20.93
C ASN A 1051 -45.13 -2.42 21.38
N LEU A 1052 -46.00 -3.38 21.07
CA LEU A 1052 -45.82 -4.80 21.40
C LEU A 1052 -44.72 -5.51 20.60
N GLN A 1053 -44.33 -4.98 19.43
CA GLN A 1053 -43.25 -5.55 18.62
C GLN A 1053 -41.85 -5.21 19.16
N VAL A 1054 -41.76 -4.25 20.09
CA VAL A 1054 -40.50 -3.91 20.75
C VAL A 1054 -40.38 -4.69 22.05
N LYS A 1055 -39.20 -5.22 22.33
CA LYS A 1055 -38.86 -5.95 23.55
C LYS A 1055 -37.73 -5.22 24.27
N GLU A 1056 -38.04 -4.56 25.38
CA GLU A 1056 -37.03 -3.87 26.18
C GLU A 1056 -36.45 -4.81 27.24
N ILE A 1057 -35.14 -5.07 27.16
CA ILE A 1057 -34.44 -5.90 28.13
C ILE A 1057 -34.26 -5.09 29.42
N ARG A 1058 -34.86 -5.56 30.52
CA ARG A 1058 -34.85 -4.86 31.82
C ARG A 1058 -33.91 -5.49 32.83
N ALA A 1059 -33.68 -6.80 32.74
CA ALA A 1059 -32.82 -7.53 33.67
C ALA A 1059 -31.92 -8.55 32.98
N ILE A 1060 -30.68 -8.67 33.48
CA ILE A 1060 -29.77 -9.78 33.18
C ILE A 1060 -29.59 -10.60 34.46
N VAL A 1061 -29.90 -11.90 34.40
CA VAL A 1061 -29.78 -12.80 35.54
C VAL A 1061 -28.54 -13.67 35.38
N MET A 1062 -27.55 -13.47 36.24
CA MET A 1062 -26.37 -14.31 36.35
C MET A 1062 -26.70 -15.52 37.23
N ILE A 1063 -26.39 -16.71 36.74
CA ILE A 1063 -26.63 -17.98 37.44
C ILE A 1063 -25.30 -18.70 37.71
N PRO A 1064 -25.27 -19.68 38.64
CA PRO A 1064 -24.12 -20.56 38.81
C PRO A 1064 -23.73 -21.19 37.47
N GLN A 1065 -22.47 -21.13 37.07
CA GLN A 1065 -22.03 -21.63 35.77
C GLN A 1065 -20.56 -22.04 35.76
N ILE A 1066 -20.22 -22.95 34.84
CA ILE A 1066 -18.85 -23.34 34.47
C ILE A 1066 -18.65 -23.07 32.99
N GLY A 1067 -17.67 -22.25 32.68
CA GLY A 1067 -17.34 -21.86 31.32
C GLY A 1067 -16.11 -22.60 30.82
N SER A 1068 -16.15 -23.04 29.57
CA SER A 1068 -14.98 -23.44 28.79
C SER A 1068 -14.70 -22.38 27.71
N ARG A 1069 -13.75 -22.66 26.82
CA ARG A 1069 -13.50 -21.83 25.62
C ARG A 1069 -14.69 -21.83 24.66
N ASP A 1070 -15.36 -22.98 24.54
CA ASP A 1070 -16.35 -23.23 23.48
C ASP A 1070 -17.77 -23.50 24.01
N ASN A 1071 -17.95 -23.74 25.32
CA ASN A 1071 -19.25 -24.04 25.91
C ASN A 1071 -19.42 -23.44 27.31
N VAL A 1072 -20.66 -23.35 27.79
CA VAL A 1072 -21.01 -22.87 29.14
C VAL A 1072 -22.05 -23.79 29.78
N THR A 1073 -21.67 -24.51 30.83
CA THR A 1073 -22.57 -25.40 31.56
C THR A 1073 -23.35 -24.62 32.62
N MET A 1074 -24.67 -24.77 32.61
CA MET A 1074 -25.63 -24.11 33.50
C MET A 1074 -26.51 -25.16 34.23
N PRO A 1075 -27.04 -24.87 35.44
CA PRO A 1075 -28.00 -25.71 36.14
C PRO A 1075 -29.35 -25.74 35.43
N HIS A 1076 -30.13 -26.80 35.64
CA HIS A 1076 -31.48 -26.95 35.06
C HIS A 1076 -32.52 -26.05 35.74
N GLN A 1077 -32.29 -25.60 37.00
CA GLN A 1077 -33.24 -24.72 37.67
C GLN A 1077 -33.28 -23.36 36.98
N MET A 1078 -34.48 -22.91 36.60
CA MET A 1078 -34.69 -21.58 36.06
C MET A 1078 -34.74 -20.50 37.15
N PRO A 1079 -34.33 -19.27 36.84
CA PRO A 1079 -34.46 -18.12 37.74
C PRO A 1079 -35.90 -17.91 38.24
N ASP A 1080 -36.10 -17.91 39.56
CA ASP A 1080 -37.35 -17.49 40.19
C ASP A 1080 -37.07 -16.41 41.25
N SER A 1081 -37.83 -15.33 41.19
CA SER A 1081 -37.74 -14.18 42.09
C SER A 1081 -38.98 -13.29 41.95
N GLU A 1082 -39.35 -12.60 43.03
CA GLU A 1082 -40.44 -11.63 43.03
C GLU A 1082 -40.26 -10.52 41.97
N TYR A 1083 -39.02 -10.12 41.71
CA TYR A 1083 -38.70 -9.07 40.73
C TYR A 1083 -38.86 -9.53 39.27
N LEU A 1084 -38.87 -10.84 39.01
CA LEU A 1084 -38.98 -11.40 37.66
C LEU A 1084 -40.43 -11.71 37.26
N ARG A 1085 -41.38 -11.77 38.21
CA ARG A 1085 -42.78 -12.18 37.93
C ARG A 1085 -43.51 -11.33 36.88
N ASN A 1086 -43.16 -10.04 36.79
CA ASN A 1086 -43.75 -9.11 35.82
C ASN A 1086 -42.93 -8.98 34.53
N LEU A 1087 -41.86 -9.75 34.37
CA LEU A 1087 -40.99 -9.74 33.21
C LEU A 1087 -41.10 -11.07 32.46
N GLU A 1088 -41.09 -11.01 31.14
CA GLU A 1088 -41.05 -12.20 30.30
C GLU A 1088 -39.59 -12.62 30.01
N PRO A 1089 -39.29 -13.92 29.91
CA PRO A 1089 -37.98 -14.39 29.47
C PRO A 1089 -37.81 -14.10 27.98
N LEU A 1090 -36.72 -13.40 27.64
CA LEU A 1090 -36.37 -13.04 26.25
C LEU A 1090 -35.21 -13.88 25.69
N GLY A 1091 -34.76 -14.90 26.43
CA GLY A 1091 -33.69 -15.80 26.03
C GLY A 1091 -32.43 -15.66 26.87
N TRP A 1092 -31.25 -15.78 26.25
CA TRP A 1092 -29.97 -15.74 26.96
C TRP A 1092 -28.88 -15.07 26.12
N LEU A 1093 -27.87 -14.54 26.80
CA LEU A 1093 -26.66 -14.01 26.17
C LEU A 1093 -25.41 -14.70 26.69
N HIS A 1094 -24.38 -14.81 25.85
CA HIS A 1094 -23.07 -15.31 26.25
C HIS A 1094 -21.91 -14.62 25.52
N THR A 1095 -20.71 -14.72 26.10
CA THR A 1095 -19.48 -14.20 25.48
C THR A 1095 -18.80 -15.23 24.59
N GLN A 1096 -18.11 -14.77 23.55
CA GLN A 1096 -17.26 -15.61 22.71
C GLN A 1096 -15.93 -14.93 22.35
N SER A 1097 -14.86 -15.72 22.27
CA SER A 1097 -13.50 -15.21 22.03
C SER A 1097 -13.25 -14.75 20.59
N THR A 1098 -14.04 -15.24 19.63
CA THR A 1098 -13.92 -14.97 18.21
C THR A 1098 -15.27 -14.60 17.63
N GLU A 1099 -15.30 -13.63 16.71
CA GLU A 1099 -16.54 -13.25 16.01
C GLU A 1099 -16.90 -14.29 14.95
N THR A 1100 -18.07 -14.90 15.12
CA THR A 1100 -18.69 -15.82 14.17
C THR A 1100 -19.99 -15.21 13.66
N MET A 1101 -20.28 -15.40 12.36
CA MET A 1101 -21.52 -14.93 11.73
C MET A 1101 -22.66 -15.97 11.83
N HIS A 1102 -22.44 -17.06 12.54
CA HIS A 1102 -23.36 -18.18 12.72
C HIS A 1102 -23.40 -18.62 14.19
N LEU A 1103 -24.52 -19.16 14.64
CA LEU A 1103 -24.62 -19.81 15.95
C LEU A 1103 -23.80 -21.10 15.95
N SER A 1104 -23.12 -21.38 17.07
CA SER A 1104 -22.44 -22.65 17.25
C SER A 1104 -23.47 -23.78 17.38
N THR A 1105 -23.07 -25.00 17.06
CA THR A 1105 -23.93 -26.17 17.26
C THR A 1105 -24.25 -26.43 18.72
N TYR A 1106 -23.35 -26.02 19.63
CA TYR A 1106 -23.62 -25.96 21.07
C TYR A 1106 -24.79 -25.02 21.38
N ASP A 1107 -24.76 -23.78 20.87
CA ASP A 1107 -25.78 -22.77 21.16
C ASP A 1107 -27.17 -23.21 20.68
N ILE A 1108 -27.25 -23.81 19.48
CA ILE A 1108 -28.51 -24.32 18.92
C ILE A 1108 -29.07 -25.45 19.80
N THR A 1109 -28.21 -26.39 20.20
CA THR A 1109 -28.62 -27.56 20.99
C THR A 1109 -29.04 -27.13 22.40
N LEU A 1110 -28.28 -26.24 23.04
CA LEU A 1110 -28.59 -25.71 24.36
C LEU A 1110 -29.88 -24.90 24.34
N HIS A 1111 -30.05 -24.02 23.34
CA HIS A 1111 -31.24 -23.19 23.25
C HIS A 1111 -32.51 -24.01 22.96
N ALA A 1112 -32.44 -25.00 22.07
CA ALA A 1112 -33.56 -25.91 21.81
C ALA A 1112 -33.93 -26.72 23.07
N ARG A 1113 -32.93 -27.19 23.83
CA ARG A 1113 -33.15 -27.87 25.11
C ARG A 1113 -33.84 -26.96 26.14
N LEU A 1114 -33.36 -25.73 26.30
CA LEU A 1114 -33.94 -24.75 27.25
C LEU A 1114 -35.41 -24.44 26.95
N ILE A 1115 -35.77 -24.31 25.68
CA ILE A 1115 -37.16 -24.09 25.24
C ILE A 1115 -38.01 -25.35 25.48
N GLN A 1116 -37.47 -26.54 25.22
CA GLN A 1116 -38.20 -27.80 25.43
C GLN A 1116 -38.48 -28.08 26.91
N GLU A 1117 -37.50 -27.84 27.78
CA GLU A 1117 -37.59 -28.13 29.21
C GLU A 1117 -38.46 -27.12 29.96
N ASN A 1118 -38.60 -25.89 29.44
CA ASN A 1118 -39.29 -24.79 30.13
C ASN A 1118 -40.47 -24.24 29.33
N GLN A 1119 -41.69 -24.50 29.81
CA GLN A 1119 -42.93 -23.98 29.20
C GLN A 1119 -43.04 -22.44 29.22
N SER A 1120 -42.28 -21.76 30.09
CA SER A 1120 -42.24 -20.29 30.16
C SER A 1120 -41.54 -19.63 28.96
N TRP A 1121 -40.73 -20.36 28.20
CA TRP A 1121 -39.97 -19.83 27.08
C TRP A 1121 -40.76 -19.98 25.78
N ASP A 1122 -40.99 -18.86 25.11
CA ASP A 1122 -41.65 -18.81 23.80
C ASP A 1122 -40.60 -18.86 22.70
N ALA A 1123 -40.71 -19.82 21.78
CA ALA A 1123 -39.75 -20.03 20.71
C ALA A 1123 -39.61 -18.83 19.76
N GLU A 1124 -40.68 -18.05 19.56
CA GLU A 1124 -40.67 -16.87 18.67
C GLU A 1124 -40.12 -15.59 19.35
N ARG A 1125 -40.03 -15.59 20.69
CA ARG A 1125 -39.58 -14.40 21.48
C ARG A 1125 -38.22 -14.60 22.14
N CYS A 1126 -37.80 -15.82 22.35
CA CYS A 1126 -36.52 -16.11 22.98
C CYS A 1126 -35.40 -16.05 21.94
N ILE A 1127 -34.38 -15.24 22.24
CA ILE A 1127 -33.20 -15.07 21.38
C ILE A 1127 -31.93 -15.61 22.04
N VAL A 1128 -30.96 -15.95 21.21
CA VAL A 1128 -29.57 -16.19 21.60
C VAL A 1128 -28.76 -14.97 21.20
N GLN A 1129 -28.22 -14.27 22.19
CA GLN A 1129 -27.35 -13.12 21.94
C GLN A 1129 -25.89 -13.48 22.18
N THR A 1130 -25.04 -13.28 21.17
CA THR A 1130 -23.60 -13.51 21.30
C THR A 1130 -22.85 -12.19 21.40
N VAL A 1131 -21.90 -12.12 22.34
CA VAL A 1131 -21.00 -10.98 22.54
C VAL A 1131 -19.58 -11.41 22.20
N SER A 1132 -19.13 -11.08 21.00
CA SER A 1132 -17.80 -11.46 20.52
C SER A 1132 -16.75 -10.43 20.89
N PHE A 1133 -15.62 -10.92 21.39
CA PHE A 1133 -14.47 -10.11 21.71
C PHE A 1133 -13.52 -9.99 20.52
N THR A 1134 -13.37 -8.78 20.01
CA THR A 1134 -12.38 -8.44 18.98
C THR A 1134 -11.30 -7.54 19.59
N PRO A 1135 -10.06 -7.52 19.07
CA PRO A 1135 -9.01 -6.66 19.61
C PRO A 1135 -9.44 -5.18 19.61
N GLY A 1136 -9.61 -4.60 20.80
CA GLY A 1136 -10.06 -3.21 20.98
C GLY A 1136 -11.55 -2.93 20.82
N SER A 1137 -12.39 -3.93 20.54
CA SER A 1137 -13.84 -3.75 20.34
C SER A 1137 -14.68 -4.96 20.75
N CYS A 1138 -15.99 -4.78 20.81
CA CYS A 1138 -16.96 -5.85 21.00
C CYS A 1138 -17.96 -5.85 19.85
N SER A 1139 -18.32 -7.02 19.35
CA SER A 1139 -19.41 -7.19 18.39
C SER A 1139 -20.57 -7.94 19.04
N ILE A 1140 -21.79 -7.53 18.70
CA ILE A 1140 -23.03 -8.09 19.25
C ILE A 1140 -23.93 -8.51 18.10
N THR A 1141 -24.37 -9.76 18.18
CA THR A 1141 -25.34 -10.37 17.26
C THR A 1141 -26.45 -11.03 18.08
N ALA A 1142 -27.68 -10.93 17.58
CA ALA A 1142 -28.82 -11.62 18.15
C ALA A 1142 -29.40 -12.57 17.10
N TYR A 1143 -29.78 -13.77 17.55
CA TYR A 1143 -30.29 -14.84 16.71
C TYR A 1143 -31.55 -15.45 17.29
N GLU A 1144 -32.44 -15.88 16.42
CA GLU A 1144 -33.63 -16.69 16.71
C GLU A 1144 -33.49 -18.04 16.00
N LEU A 1145 -34.01 -19.12 16.60
CA LEU A 1145 -33.99 -20.43 15.95
C LEU A 1145 -35.17 -20.55 14.99
N THR A 1146 -34.90 -21.05 13.78
CA THR A 1146 -35.97 -21.48 12.88
C THR A 1146 -36.59 -22.77 13.39
N HIS A 1147 -37.80 -23.08 12.93
CA HIS A 1147 -38.44 -24.37 13.23
C HIS A 1147 -37.55 -25.57 12.90
N GLN A 1148 -36.81 -25.51 11.78
CA GLN A 1148 -35.86 -26.57 11.39
C GLN A 1148 -34.67 -26.66 12.36
N GLY A 1149 -34.14 -25.52 12.81
CA GLY A 1149 -33.06 -25.49 13.79
C GLY A 1149 -33.48 -26.02 15.15
N PHE A 1150 -34.71 -25.72 15.58
CA PHE A 1150 -35.28 -26.23 16.82
C PHE A 1150 -35.43 -27.77 16.79
N GLU A 1151 -36.00 -28.33 15.72
CA GLU A 1151 -36.12 -29.78 15.55
C GLU A 1151 -34.74 -30.47 15.50
N TRP A 1152 -33.78 -29.87 14.81
CA TRP A 1152 -32.41 -30.39 14.74
C TRP A 1152 -31.73 -30.38 16.11
N GLY A 1153 -31.79 -29.25 16.83
CA GLY A 1153 -31.20 -29.10 18.16
C GLY A 1153 -31.80 -30.05 19.19
N LYS A 1154 -33.11 -30.32 19.10
CA LYS A 1154 -33.80 -31.31 19.94
C LYS A 1154 -33.28 -32.74 19.74
N ASN A 1155 -32.96 -33.11 18.50
CA ASN A 1155 -32.51 -34.46 18.17
C ASN A 1155 -31.01 -34.66 18.45
N ASN A 1156 -30.23 -33.59 18.43
CA ASN A 1156 -28.79 -33.65 18.65
C ASN A 1156 -28.45 -33.85 20.14
N LYS A 1157 -27.75 -34.94 20.47
CA LYS A 1157 -27.33 -35.27 21.84
C LYS A 1157 -25.88 -34.87 22.14
N ASP A 1158 -25.08 -34.53 21.12
CA ASP A 1158 -23.67 -34.19 21.29
C ASP A 1158 -23.48 -32.70 21.63
N LEU A 1159 -23.17 -32.43 22.91
CA LEU A 1159 -22.88 -31.08 23.43
C LEU A 1159 -21.43 -30.63 23.20
N ASN A 1160 -20.55 -31.52 22.74
CA ASN A 1160 -19.12 -31.25 22.59
C ASN A 1160 -18.67 -30.99 21.15
N ALA A 1161 -19.58 -31.07 20.18
CA ALA A 1161 -19.23 -30.97 18.78
C ALA A 1161 -19.19 -29.50 18.34
N VAL A 1162 -18.02 -29.00 17.93
CA VAL A 1162 -17.82 -27.64 17.38
C VAL A 1162 -18.00 -27.70 15.87
N HIS A 1163 -19.23 -27.99 15.41
CA HIS A 1163 -19.54 -27.95 13.97
C HIS A 1163 -20.09 -26.58 13.58
N PRO A 1164 -19.78 -26.05 12.39
CA PRO A 1164 -20.55 -24.97 11.79
C PRO A 1164 -21.95 -25.49 11.41
N SER A 1165 -22.99 -24.92 12.01
CA SER A 1165 -24.38 -25.26 11.74
C SER A 1165 -24.82 -24.78 10.35
N SER A 1166 -25.83 -25.44 9.76
CA SER A 1166 -26.47 -24.96 8.53
C SER A 1166 -27.08 -23.59 8.80
N THR A 1167 -26.86 -22.62 7.90
CA THR A 1167 -27.43 -21.26 8.01
C THR A 1167 -28.96 -21.23 7.94
N GLN A 1168 -29.60 -22.37 7.68
CA GLN A 1168 -31.06 -22.51 7.69
C GLN A 1168 -31.64 -22.74 9.09
N HIS A 1169 -30.80 -23.04 10.10
CA HIS A 1169 -31.24 -23.37 11.46
C HIS A 1169 -31.53 -22.14 12.33
N PHE A 1170 -31.08 -20.95 11.93
CA PHE A 1170 -31.22 -19.73 12.71
C PHE A 1170 -31.40 -18.52 11.79
N GLU A 1171 -32.05 -17.49 12.30
CA GLU A 1171 -32.19 -16.19 11.64
C GLU A 1171 -31.61 -15.08 12.53
N LYS A 1172 -31.05 -14.04 11.91
CA LYS A 1172 -30.61 -12.86 12.64
C LYS A 1172 -31.80 -11.97 13.00
N VAL A 1173 -31.74 -11.41 14.19
CA VAL A 1173 -32.79 -10.56 14.75
C VAL A 1173 -32.26 -9.16 15.01
N GLN A 1174 -33.16 -8.18 14.97
CA GLN A 1174 -32.81 -6.79 15.19
C GLN A 1174 -32.56 -6.53 16.68
N ILE A 1175 -31.38 -5.98 16.99
CA ILE A 1175 -31.01 -5.51 18.32
C ILE A 1175 -30.57 -4.04 18.27
N LEU A 1176 -30.99 -3.26 19.26
CA LEU A 1176 -30.65 -1.85 19.42
C LEU A 1176 -30.04 -1.61 20.79
N LEU A 1177 -29.09 -0.68 20.87
CA LEU A 1177 -28.50 -0.23 22.12
C LEU A 1177 -29.11 1.11 22.54
N SER A 1178 -29.61 1.17 23.77
CA SER A 1178 -30.24 2.39 24.31
C SER A 1178 -29.53 2.91 25.56
N ASP A 1179 -29.44 4.24 25.64
CA ASP A 1179 -29.01 4.97 26.85
C ASP A 1179 -30.19 5.61 27.59
N LYS A 1180 -31.43 5.47 27.08
CA LYS A 1180 -32.62 6.16 27.63
C LYS A 1180 -33.13 5.55 28.94
N PHE A 1181 -32.91 4.26 29.15
CA PHE A 1181 -33.30 3.55 30.36
C PHE A 1181 -32.16 2.65 30.84
N ARG A 1182 -32.23 2.25 32.11
CA ARG A 1182 -31.23 1.38 32.75
C ARG A 1182 -31.86 0.03 33.08
N GLY A 1183 -31.13 -1.03 32.82
CA GLY A 1183 -31.46 -2.36 33.35
C GLY A 1183 -30.76 -2.63 34.69
N PHE A 1184 -31.11 -3.73 35.33
CA PHE A 1184 -30.52 -4.22 36.57
C PHE A 1184 -30.00 -5.67 36.45
N PHE A 1185 -29.21 -6.11 37.42
CA PHE A 1185 -28.72 -7.49 37.50
C PHE A 1185 -29.34 -8.23 38.68
N MET A 1186 -29.48 -9.54 38.51
CA MET A 1186 -29.71 -10.48 39.60
C MET A 1186 -28.58 -11.50 39.63
N VAL A 1187 -28.18 -11.90 40.83
CA VAL A 1187 -27.07 -12.83 41.07
C VAL A 1187 -27.47 -13.87 42.10
N PRO A 1188 -26.75 -14.99 42.23
CA PRO A 1188 -27.01 -15.98 43.27
C PRO A 1188 -26.91 -15.36 44.66
N ASP A 1189 -27.70 -15.84 45.62
CA ASP A 1189 -27.73 -15.40 47.01
C ASP A 1189 -26.35 -15.40 47.71
N ASN A 1190 -25.50 -16.37 47.38
CA ASN A 1190 -24.13 -16.48 47.85
C ASN A 1190 -23.13 -15.59 47.06
N HIS A 1191 -23.61 -14.73 46.16
CA HIS A 1191 -22.84 -13.91 45.23
C HIS A 1191 -21.88 -14.67 44.27
N MET A 1192 -21.85 -16.00 44.33
CA MET A 1192 -20.98 -16.87 43.51
C MET A 1192 -21.71 -17.36 42.27
N TRP A 1193 -21.38 -16.77 41.12
CA TRP A 1193 -21.87 -17.26 39.84
C TRP A 1193 -20.81 -18.07 39.06
N ASN A 1194 -19.51 -17.83 39.27
CA ASN A 1194 -18.43 -18.54 38.58
C ASN A 1194 -17.87 -19.70 39.42
N TYR A 1195 -17.98 -20.93 38.91
CA TYR A 1195 -17.50 -22.15 39.59
C TYR A 1195 -16.20 -22.73 38.99
N ASN A 1196 -15.52 -22.00 38.08
CA ASN A 1196 -14.32 -22.50 37.38
C ASN A 1196 -13.10 -22.80 38.29
N PHE A 1197 -13.00 -22.18 39.48
CA PHE A 1197 -11.87 -22.36 40.42
C PHE A 1197 -12.24 -23.15 41.69
N ILE A 1198 -13.45 -23.71 41.75
CA ILE A 1198 -13.95 -24.47 42.90
C ILE A 1198 -13.82 -25.97 42.62
N GLY A 1199 -13.11 -26.69 43.50
CA GLY A 1199 -12.65 -28.06 43.24
C GLY A 1199 -13.72 -29.15 43.12
N LEU A 1200 -14.97 -28.90 43.52
CA LEU A 1200 -16.09 -29.87 43.40
C LEU A 1200 -16.93 -29.68 42.12
N GLY A 1201 -16.62 -28.67 41.30
CA GLY A 1201 -17.39 -28.36 40.08
C GLY A 1201 -18.85 -27.95 40.35
N LEU A 1202 -19.62 -27.78 39.28
CA LEU A 1202 -21.04 -27.43 39.31
C LEU A 1202 -21.87 -28.69 39.11
N VAL A 1203 -22.83 -28.93 40.01
CA VAL A 1203 -23.82 -30.00 39.84
C VAL A 1203 -25.01 -29.45 39.04
N GLN A 1204 -25.36 -30.07 37.92
CA GLN A 1204 -26.43 -29.57 37.04
C GLN A 1204 -27.84 -29.57 37.69
N GLN A 1205 -28.05 -30.33 38.76
CA GLN A 1205 -29.28 -30.34 39.56
C GLN A 1205 -29.24 -29.40 40.77
N MET A 1206 -28.19 -28.58 40.88
CA MET A 1206 -28.03 -27.63 41.99
C MET A 1206 -29.18 -26.63 42.03
N LYS A 1207 -29.67 -26.36 43.25
CA LYS A 1207 -30.63 -25.29 43.50
C LYS A 1207 -29.96 -24.00 43.93
N TYR A 1208 -30.50 -22.86 43.53
CA TYR A 1208 -29.98 -21.53 43.90
C TYR A 1208 -31.12 -20.53 44.15
N GLY A 1209 -30.88 -19.58 45.07
CA GLY A 1209 -31.70 -18.38 45.27
C GLY A 1209 -31.12 -17.18 44.54
N LEU A 1210 -31.92 -16.14 44.33
CA LEU A 1210 -31.50 -14.91 43.62
C LEU A 1210 -31.69 -13.67 44.46
N ILE A 1211 -30.74 -12.75 44.39
CA ILE A 1211 -30.76 -11.44 45.03
C ILE A 1211 -30.48 -10.32 44.03
N LEU A 1212 -31.00 -9.12 44.31
CA LEU A 1212 -30.76 -7.93 43.51
C LEU A 1212 -29.39 -7.33 43.85
N SER A 1213 -28.36 -7.69 43.08
CA SER A 1213 -27.00 -7.16 43.23
C SER A 1213 -26.25 -7.19 41.91
N ASN A 1214 -25.21 -6.36 41.79
CA ASN A 1214 -24.32 -6.40 40.64
C ASN A 1214 -23.40 -7.64 40.71
N PRO A 1215 -23.10 -8.27 39.56
CA PRO A 1215 -22.18 -9.40 39.50
C PRO A 1215 -20.74 -8.98 39.81
N LYS A 1216 -20.05 -9.85 40.55
CA LYS A 1216 -18.62 -9.77 40.80
C LYS A 1216 -17.84 -10.21 39.55
N ASP A 1217 -16.61 -9.71 39.41
CA ASP A 1217 -15.78 -10.00 38.23
C ASP A 1217 -15.34 -11.47 38.20
N PHE A 1218 -14.99 -12.02 37.02
CA PHE A 1218 -14.66 -13.45 36.85
C PHE A 1218 -13.60 -13.95 37.85
N TYR A 1219 -12.53 -13.17 38.07
CA TYR A 1219 -11.41 -13.49 38.98
C TYR A 1219 -11.55 -12.89 40.39
N HIS A 1220 -12.76 -12.44 40.79
CA HIS A 1220 -13.00 -11.90 42.13
C HIS A 1220 -12.70 -12.94 43.22
N GLU A 1221 -12.28 -12.51 44.40
CA GLU A 1221 -11.79 -13.35 45.52
C GLU A 1221 -12.76 -14.47 45.89
N VAL A 1222 -14.05 -14.12 45.98
CA VAL A 1222 -15.19 -15.02 46.22
C VAL A 1222 -15.25 -16.21 45.25
N HIS A 1223 -14.84 -16.07 43.99
CA HIS A 1223 -14.86 -17.16 43.00
C HIS A 1223 -13.65 -18.10 43.10
N ARG A 1224 -12.64 -17.77 43.92
CA ARG A 1224 -11.33 -18.47 43.95
C ARG A 1224 -10.80 -18.66 45.37
N SER A 1225 -11.70 -18.91 46.32
CA SER A 1225 -11.38 -19.13 47.74
C SER A 1225 -10.32 -20.23 47.96
N SER A 1226 -10.31 -21.27 47.11
CA SER A 1226 -9.31 -22.35 47.14
C SER A 1226 -7.87 -21.88 47.02
N HIS A 1227 -7.60 -20.80 46.26
CA HIS A 1227 -6.26 -20.23 46.13
C HIS A 1227 -5.80 -19.53 47.41
N PHE A 1228 -6.70 -18.82 48.09
CA PHE A 1228 -6.41 -18.11 49.33
C PHE A 1228 -6.25 -19.07 50.51
N ILE A 1229 -7.06 -20.14 50.57
CA ILE A 1229 -6.92 -21.20 51.58
C ILE A 1229 -5.57 -21.93 51.43
N LYS A 1230 -5.11 -22.17 50.19
CA LYS A 1230 -3.77 -22.72 49.94
C LYS A 1230 -2.65 -21.79 50.39
N PHE A 1231 -2.84 -20.47 50.26
CA PHE A 1231 -1.88 -19.47 50.72
C PHE A 1231 -1.73 -19.51 52.25
N ILE A 1232 -2.87 -19.50 52.98
CA ILE A 1232 -2.90 -19.60 54.45
C ILE A 1232 -2.23 -20.89 54.94
N ARG A 1233 -2.53 -22.04 54.30
CA ARG A 1233 -1.91 -23.33 54.67
C ARG A 1233 -0.39 -23.39 54.43
N ASN A 1234 0.14 -22.53 53.58
CA ASN A 1234 1.58 -22.41 53.37
C ASN A 1234 2.21 -21.48 54.42
N GLU A 1235 1.53 -20.38 54.82
CA GLU A 1235 1.98 -19.54 55.94
C GLU A 1235 2.02 -20.30 57.28
N ASP A 1236 1.05 -21.19 57.52
CA ASP A 1236 1.03 -22.05 58.73
C ASP A 1236 2.23 -23.04 58.79
N LYS A 1237 2.94 -23.28 57.68
CA LYS A 1237 4.18 -24.08 57.67
C LYS A 1237 5.42 -23.25 57.95
N ASP A 1238 5.40 -21.96 57.62
CA ASP A 1238 6.54 -21.05 57.82
C ASP A 1238 6.53 -20.44 59.25
N GLN A 1239 5.39 -20.46 59.97
CA GLN A 1239 5.27 -19.96 61.35
C GLN A 1239 5.88 -20.87 62.44
N VAL A 1240 6.48 -22.01 62.12
CA VAL A 1240 7.13 -22.87 63.13
C VAL A 1240 8.57 -22.42 63.46
N ASP A 1241 9.19 -21.56 62.65
CA ASP A 1241 10.61 -21.18 62.79
C ASP A 1241 10.88 -19.70 63.12
N GLU A 1242 9.87 -18.84 63.30
CA GLU A 1242 10.05 -17.42 63.67
C GLU A 1242 9.23 -17.03 64.91
N ALA A 1243 9.52 -17.67 66.04
CA ALA A 1243 9.10 -17.21 67.36
C ALA A 1243 10.17 -16.28 67.96
N ASP A 1244 10.40 -15.11 67.35
CA ASP A 1244 11.08 -13.97 67.96
C ASP A 1244 11.09 -12.78 66.97
N ASN A 1245 10.00 -12.00 66.95
CA ASN A 1245 10.06 -10.59 66.56
C ASN A 1245 8.87 -9.87 67.22
N GLU A 1246 9.18 -9.19 68.33
CA GLU A 1246 8.25 -8.26 68.97
C GLU A 1246 7.97 -7.07 68.04
N ASP A 1247 6.69 -6.87 67.73
CA ASP A 1247 6.15 -5.72 67.00
C ASP A 1247 6.27 -4.45 67.88
N PHE A 1248 7.41 -3.76 67.79
CA PHE A 1248 7.53 -2.37 68.22
C PHE A 1248 7.11 -1.48 67.05
N LEU A 1249 5.79 -1.21 66.93
CA LEU A 1249 5.13 -0.01 66.36
C LEU A 1249 3.75 -0.37 65.77
N SER A 1250 2.74 -0.39 66.63
CA SER A 1250 1.34 -0.08 66.24
C SER A 1250 1.08 1.42 66.35
#